data_AF-A0A1W9VR06-F1
#
_entry.id   AF-A0A1W9VR06-F1
#
_cell.length_a   1.000
_cell.length_b   1.000
_cell.length_c   1.000
_cell.angle_alpha   90.00
_cell.angle_beta   90.00
_cell.angle_gamma   90.00
#
_symmetry.space_group_name_H-M   'P 1'
#
loop_
_entity.id
_entity.type
_entity.pdbx_description
1 polymer ?
#
loop_
_entity_poly.entity_id
_entity_poly.type
_entity_poly.pdbx_seq_one_letter_code
_entity_poly.pdbx_strand_id
1 'polypeptide(L)'
;MKLSLSAKIILMMLLLVSVTSTSLMTLSISYLKKIILEEETKRYQSKLDMISTILSHKDDELQETGIPDLYLKNYQSDVVEELRKMFYKDGIEAYPFIYDYSDNIIMHPVLSNTEQHKALVRSQEKLFAGRKNEIIDYEWAGIKKVVIIQDFEKWGWQIAYSTTNKDRYRTVTTFFQRFILIILAFVSFLILVVLLVLHKQVINPLNEIDSQFTMLESGEGTFSHKLLKRSDVIGKLAQSFEQARSRLRDYHIKLQRSNEDLKITAKLAEESTVAKSQFLANMSHEIRTPMNGVMSMADFLMGTTLDEEQEQYAKVIKSSSESLLTIINDILDFSKIEAGKFEIEEIDFNLRELFRDICYGFIHKLEDSEIEFISSVAPSVPTYHYGDPGRVRQVLINLIGNSLKFTEKGYISVICSLKEETEGTSILQFAVRDTGIGIKKQVQTKLFDKFTQADGSTTRKYGGTGLGLAICKQLVELMGGEISIDSEFGKGTTFTFTLELKKSSTKHDYTKLGSLKDAKILVIDDNDTNLEIMKTLLTHWNVKFALANSGQKGIALLRSEKKANKPFNIVLMDMQMPGMDGLTAGKIIKEDSSISDVSLVILTSMAKRGEIDYYNKKGFEAYLTKPIDQSDLYSCLAQLMGYSVQPTTNKILTKYSVKKFMQFVGKVLVVEDNKINVLVAKATMKRFGLNIDIASNGVEAIDMLKRKSYDLVLMDMQMPVMDGIEATKRVRNLESGVKNKDIPIIAMTANAQKEDKDKCLASGMNDYISKPIIIEQLGQILDKWLEQQK
;
A
#
# COMPACT_ATOMS: atom_id res chain seq x y z
N MET A 1 -48.98 -33.79 12.58
CA MET A 1 -48.64 -33.50 11.16
C MET A 1 -49.92 -33.43 10.33
N LYS A 2 -50.33 -32.25 9.85
CA LYS A 2 -51.43 -32.14 8.87
C LYS A 2 -50.86 -32.55 7.50
N LEU A 3 -51.25 -33.72 6.98
CA LEU A 3 -50.96 -34.09 5.58
C LEU A 3 -51.47 -32.97 4.66
N SER A 4 -50.66 -32.59 3.66
CA SER A 4 -51.05 -31.60 2.66
C SER A 4 -52.32 -32.04 1.93
N LEU A 5 -53.10 -31.07 1.42
CA LEU A 5 -54.31 -31.35 0.65
C LEU A 5 -54.02 -32.31 -0.52
N SER A 6 -52.85 -32.18 -1.16
CA SER A 6 -52.37 -33.08 -2.21
C SER A 6 -52.16 -34.51 -1.71
N ALA A 7 -51.54 -34.70 -0.54
CA ALA A 7 -51.32 -36.03 0.02
C ALA A 7 -52.65 -36.71 0.44
N LYS A 8 -53.62 -35.92 0.93
CA LYS A 8 -54.98 -36.41 1.21
C LYS A 8 -55.71 -36.84 -0.07
N ILE A 9 -55.59 -36.06 -1.15
CA ILE A 9 -56.18 -36.40 -2.45
C ILE A 9 -55.56 -37.67 -3.02
N ILE A 10 -54.24 -37.83 -2.93
CA ILE A 10 -53.56 -39.05 -3.40
C ILE A 10 -53.99 -40.27 -2.59
N LEU A 11 -54.04 -40.16 -1.26
CA LEU A 11 -54.49 -41.25 -0.40
C LEU A 11 -55.95 -41.63 -0.66
N MET A 12 -56.81 -40.63 -0.86
CA MET A 12 -58.22 -40.83 -1.21
C MET A 12 -58.38 -41.48 -2.58
N MET A 13 -57.58 -41.08 -3.57
CA MET A 13 -57.57 -41.71 -4.90
C MET A 13 -57.10 -43.16 -4.83
N LEU A 14 -56.06 -43.47 -4.06
CA LEU A 14 -55.58 -44.86 -3.89
C LEU A 14 -56.64 -45.74 -3.22
N LEU A 15 -57.30 -45.25 -2.17
CA LEU A 15 -58.42 -45.92 -1.51
C LEU A 15 -59.60 -46.13 -2.46
N LEU A 16 -59.97 -45.10 -3.22
CA LEU A 16 -61.05 -45.17 -4.20
C LEU A 16 -60.75 -46.18 -5.30
N VAL A 17 -59.51 -46.25 -5.79
CA VAL A 17 -59.08 -47.24 -6.79
C VAL A 17 -59.13 -48.66 -6.23
N SER A 18 -58.71 -48.86 -4.98
CA SER A 18 -58.79 -50.17 -4.32
C SER A 18 -60.23 -50.65 -4.14
N VAL A 19 -61.14 -49.78 -3.70
CA VAL A 19 -62.54 -50.13 -3.44
C VAL A 19 -63.31 -50.29 -4.76
N THR A 20 -63.05 -49.44 -5.75
CA THR A 20 -63.72 -49.55 -7.06
C THR A 20 -63.24 -50.76 -7.84
N SER A 21 -61.95 -51.11 -7.80
CA SER A 21 -61.43 -52.31 -8.48
C SER A 21 -62.00 -53.60 -7.89
N THR A 22 -62.04 -53.74 -6.56
CA THR A 22 -62.61 -54.92 -5.90
C THR A 22 -64.12 -55.05 -6.17
N SER A 23 -64.87 -53.94 -6.06
CA SER A 23 -66.31 -53.90 -6.35
C SER A 23 -66.60 -54.23 -7.83
N LEU A 24 -65.87 -53.63 -8.78
CA LEU A 24 -66.00 -53.94 -10.20
C LEU A 24 -65.71 -55.40 -10.49
N MET A 25 -64.70 -55.99 -9.85
CA MET A 25 -64.33 -57.39 -10.06
C MET A 25 -65.46 -58.33 -9.61
N THR A 26 -66.06 -58.09 -8.45
CA THR A 26 -67.22 -58.86 -7.97
C THR A 26 -68.47 -58.68 -8.85
N LEU A 27 -68.74 -57.44 -9.28
CA LEU A 27 -69.90 -57.13 -10.13
C LEU A 27 -69.75 -57.72 -11.53
N SER A 28 -68.56 -57.65 -12.11
CA SER A 28 -68.26 -58.17 -13.45
C SER A 28 -68.34 -59.69 -13.51
N ILE A 29 -67.94 -60.41 -12.46
CA ILE A 29 -68.10 -61.87 -12.39
C ILE A 29 -69.59 -62.28 -12.36
N SER A 30 -70.41 -61.58 -11.56
CA SER A 30 -71.85 -61.85 -11.47
C SER A 30 -72.57 -61.52 -12.78
N TYR A 31 -72.22 -60.38 -13.39
CA TYR A 31 -72.78 -59.94 -14.66
C TYR A 31 -72.35 -60.85 -15.84
N LEU A 32 -71.09 -61.35 -15.84
CA LEU A 32 -70.62 -62.30 -16.84
C LEU A 32 -71.43 -63.59 -16.82
N LYS A 33 -71.68 -64.17 -15.63
CA LYS A 33 -72.50 -65.38 -15.52
C LYS A 33 -73.89 -65.18 -16.14
N LYS A 34 -74.49 -64.01 -15.95
CA LYS A 34 -75.81 -63.68 -16.47
C LYS A 34 -75.81 -63.48 -18.00
N ILE A 35 -74.84 -62.72 -18.54
CA ILE A 35 -74.70 -62.52 -19.99
C ILE A 35 -74.47 -63.85 -20.70
N ILE A 36 -73.58 -64.70 -20.17
CA ILE A 36 -73.29 -66.01 -20.76
C ILE A 36 -74.58 -66.83 -20.87
N LEU A 37 -75.39 -66.87 -19.82
CA LEU A 37 -76.66 -67.61 -19.82
C LEU A 37 -77.67 -67.03 -20.84
N GLU A 38 -77.78 -65.71 -20.94
CA GLU A 38 -78.72 -65.03 -21.84
C GLU A 38 -78.31 -65.13 -23.32
N GLU A 39 -77.03 -64.95 -23.66
CA GLU A 39 -76.53 -65.10 -25.03
C GLU A 39 -76.61 -66.55 -25.50
N GLU A 40 -76.31 -67.52 -24.62
CA GLU A 40 -76.47 -68.94 -24.92
C GLU A 40 -77.93 -69.27 -25.22
N THR A 41 -78.87 -68.88 -24.34
CA THR A 41 -80.30 -69.14 -24.51
C THR A 41 -80.82 -68.57 -25.84
N LYS A 42 -80.47 -67.32 -26.17
CA LYS A 42 -80.87 -66.69 -27.44
C LYS A 42 -80.33 -67.41 -28.66
N ARG A 43 -79.05 -67.80 -28.63
CA ARG A 43 -78.40 -68.49 -29.76
C ARG A 43 -79.01 -69.86 -30.01
N TYR A 44 -79.43 -70.56 -28.95
CA TYR A 44 -80.07 -71.86 -29.08
C TYR A 44 -81.55 -71.76 -29.50
N GLN A 45 -82.30 -70.82 -28.95
CA GLN A 45 -83.69 -70.54 -29.36
C GLN A 45 -83.79 -70.25 -30.87
N SER A 46 -82.88 -69.40 -31.38
CA SER A 46 -82.84 -69.06 -32.80
C SER A 46 -82.62 -70.27 -33.70
N LYS A 47 -81.91 -71.31 -33.25
CA LYS A 47 -81.73 -72.56 -34.02
C LYS A 47 -82.97 -73.44 -33.98
N LEU A 48 -83.66 -73.50 -32.85
CA LEU A 48 -84.91 -74.26 -32.73
C LEU A 48 -86.04 -73.63 -33.55
N ASP A 49 -86.15 -72.30 -33.57
CA ASP A 49 -87.10 -71.56 -34.41
C ASP A 49 -86.87 -71.84 -35.90
N MET A 50 -85.59 -71.94 -36.30
CA MET A 50 -85.22 -72.28 -37.67
C MET A 50 -85.70 -73.70 -38.05
N ILE A 51 -85.57 -74.68 -37.14
CA ILE A 51 -86.05 -76.05 -37.34
C ILE A 51 -87.58 -76.08 -37.46
N SER A 52 -88.27 -75.40 -36.55
CA SER A 52 -89.74 -75.25 -36.55
C SER A 52 -90.27 -74.65 -37.86
N THR A 53 -89.56 -73.65 -38.39
CA THR A 53 -89.91 -73.00 -39.67
C THR A 53 -89.79 -73.96 -40.85
N ILE A 54 -88.72 -74.75 -40.92
CA ILE A 54 -88.51 -75.74 -42.00
C ILE A 54 -89.60 -76.80 -41.99
N LEU A 55 -89.91 -77.35 -40.81
CA LEU A 55 -90.98 -78.33 -40.65
C LEU A 55 -92.34 -77.75 -41.06
N SER A 56 -92.58 -76.47 -40.77
CA SER A 56 -93.82 -75.78 -41.12
C SER A 56 -93.94 -75.42 -42.61
N HIS A 57 -92.83 -75.25 -43.33
CA HIS A 57 -92.86 -75.00 -44.78
C HIS A 57 -93.08 -76.26 -45.62
N LYS A 58 -92.78 -77.43 -45.06
CA LYS A 58 -92.96 -78.73 -45.70
C LYS A 58 -94.29 -79.41 -45.35
N ASP A 59 -95.20 -78.66 -44.74
CA ASP A 59 -96.51 -79.12 -44.21
C ASP A 59 -97.43 -79.66 -45.31
N ASP A 60 -97.43 -79.03 -46.49
CA ASP A 60 -98.27 -79.44 -47.62
C ASP A 60 -97.79 -80.78 -48.22
N GLU A 61 -96.47 -81.03 -48.28
CA GLU A 61 -95.88 -82.31 -48.70
C GLU A 61 -96.13 -83.44 -47.67
N LEU A 62 -96.18 -83.09 -46.38
CA LEU A 62 -96.44 -84.04 -45.30
C LEU A 62 -97.91 -84.50 -45.26
N GLN A 63 -98.87 -83.65 -45.65
CA GLN A 63 -100.31 -83.98 -45.66
C GLN A 63 -100.71 -85.00 -46.74
N GLU A 64 -100.06 -85.01 -47.91
CA GLU A 64 -100.38 -85.98 -49.00
C GLU A 64 -100.10 -87.44 -48.62
N THR A 65 -99.22 -87.68 -47.64
CA THR A 65 -98.83 -89.04 -47.22
C THR A 65 -99.73 -89.65 -46.14
N GLY A 66 -100.68 -88.88 -45.59
CA GLY A 66 -101.68 -89.34 -44.62
C GLY A 66 -101.16 -89.74 -43.23
N ILE A 67 -99.85 -89.91 -43.03
CA ILE A 67 -99.21 -90.22 -41.73
C ILE A 67 -97.81 -89.56 -41.67
N PRO A 68 -97.67 -88.34 -41.13
CA PRO A 68 -96.42 -87.56 -41.12
C PRO A 68 -95.25 -88.27 -40.41
N ASP A 69 -95.53 -89.04 -39.35
CA ASP A 69 -94.53 -89.81 -38.61
C ASP A 69 -93.82 -90.84 -39.49
N LEU A 70 -94.51 -91.41 -40.50
CA LEU A 70 -93.93 -92.40 -41.40
C LEU A 70 -92.96 -91.75 -42.39
N TYR A 71 -93.25 -90.52 -42.83
CA TYR A 71 -92.42 -89.77 -43.77
C TYR A 71 -91.10 -89.31 -43.14
N LEU A 72 -91.13 -88.89 -41.87
CA LEU A 72 -89.93 -88.52 -41.11
C LEU A 72 -89.14 -89.73 -40.58
N LYS A 73 -89.80 -90.88 -40.35
CA LYS A 73 -89.11 -92.15 -40.07
C LYS A 73 -88.36 -92.70 -41.29
N ASN A 74 -88.71 -92.29 -42.51
CA ASN A 74 -87.93 -92.63 -43.68
C ASN A 74 -86.64 -91.80 -43.72
N TYR A 75 -85.51 -92.47 -43.48
CA TYR A 75 -84.19 -91.85 -43.41
C TYR A 75 -83.74 -91.16 -44.70
N GLN A 76 -84.37 -91.49 -45.84
CA GLN A 76 -84.07 -90.89 -47.15
C GLN A 76 -85.03 -89.74 -47.53
N SER A 77 -85.86 -89.22 -46.63
CA SER A 77 -86.71 -88.08 -46.96
C SER A 77 -85.89 -86.79 -47.10
N ASP A 78 -86.29 -85.94 -48.05
CA ASP A 78 -85.58 -84.70 -48.37
C ASP A 78 -85.47 -83.76 -47.16
N VAL A 79 -86.47 -83.77 -46.27
CA VAL A 79 -86.50 -82.97 -45.03
C VAL A 79 -85.42 -83.40 -44.04
N VAL A 80 -85.20 -84.72 -43.89
CA VAL A 80 -84.15 -85.28 -43.02
C VAL A 80 -82.75 -84.92 -43.54
N GLU A 81 -82.55 -84.97 -44.85
CA GLU A 81 -81.29 -84.62 -45.52
C GLU A 81 -80.99 -83.11 -45.44
N GLU A 82 -82.00 -82.25 -45.54
CA GLU A 82 -81.86 -80.79 -45.42
C GLU A 82 -81.50 -80.36 -44.00
N LEU A 83 -82.21 -80.88 -43.00
CA LEU A 83 -81.86 -80.69 -41.59
C LEU A 83 -80.44 -81.21 -41.31
N ARG A 84 -80.06 -82.35 -41.88
CA ARG A 84 -78.69 -82.86 -41.76
C ARG A 84 -77.68 -81.88 -42.33
N LYS A 85 -77.83 -81.40 -43.58
CA LYS A 85 -76.90 -80.46 -44.22
C LYS A 85 -76.76 -79.14 -43.47
N MET A 86 -77.83 -78.63 -42.86
CA MET A 86 -77.77 -77.41 -42.06
C MET A 86 -76.95 -77.55 -40.77
N PHE A 87 -76.97 -78.72 -40.14
CA PHE A 87 -76.31 -78.94 -38.85
C PHE A 87 -74.98 -79.71 -38.94
N TYR A 88 -74.68 -80.37 -40.08
CA TYR A 88 -73.42 -81.11 -40.31
C TYR A 88 -72.31 -80.33 -41.06
N LYS A 89 -72.41 -79.01 -41.16
CA LYS A 89 -71.28 -78.21 -41.66
C LYS A 89 -70.24 -78.03 -40.54
N ASP A 90 -69.03 -78.50 -40.81
CA ASP A 90 -67.81 -78.27 -40.03
C ASP A 90 -67.72 -78.92 -38.64
N GLY A 91 -67.92 -80.23 -38.57
CA GLY A 91 -67.45 -81.03 -37.42
C GLY A 91 -68.10 -80.68 -36.07
N ILE A 92 -69.27 -80.04 -36.10
CA ILE A 92 -70.02 -79.69 -34.90
C ILE A 92 -70.92 -80.87 -34.50
N GLU A 93 -70.69 -81.39 -33.29
CA GLU A 93 -71.43 -82.51 -32.69
C GLU A 93 -72.82 -82.13 -32.16
N ALA A 94 -73.52 -81.23 -32.87
CA ALA A 94 -74.79 -80.68 -32.44
C ALA A 94 -75.89 -80.99 -33.45
N TYR A 95 -76.89 -81.75 -33.03
CA TYR A 95 -77.91 -82.30 -33.91
C TYR A 95 -79.31 -82.22 -33.28
N PRO A 96 -80.35 -81.96 -34.07
CA PRO A 96 -81.72 -82.00 -33.60
C PRO A 96 -82.28 -83.42 -33.63
N PHE A 97 -83.11 -83.78 -32.66
CA PHE A 97 -83.93 -84.99 -32.68
C PHE A 97 -85.38 -84.62 -32.37
N ILE A 98 -86.31 -85.32 -33.00
CA ILE A 98 -87.76 -85.08 -32.90
C ILE A 98 -88.43 -86.32 -32.36
N TYR A 99 -89.32 -86.15 -31.39
CA TYR A 99 -90.08 -87.22 -30.78
C TYR A 99 -91.54 -86.82 -30.55
N ASP A 100 -92.44 -87.80 -30.50
CA ASP A 100 -93.87 -87.57 -30.23
C ASP A 100 -94.13 -87.41 -28.72
N TYR A 101 -95.35 -87.01 -28.36
CA TYR A 101 -95.79 -86.92 -26.96
C TYR A 101 -95.94 -88.27 -26.22
N SER A 102 -95.79 -89.39 -26.93
CA SER A 102 -95.68 -90.72 -26.32
C SER A 102 -94.22 -91.14 -26.14
N ASP A 103 -93.28 -90.18 -26.26
CA ASP A 103 -91.84 -90.32 -26.13
C ASP A 103 -91.18 -91.25 -27.18
N ASN A 104 -91.87 -91.52 -28.30
CA ASN A 104 -91.26 -92.25 -29.41
C ASN A 104 -90.46 -91.30 -30.30
N ILE A 105 -89.23 -91.69 -30.63
CA ILE A 105 -88.41 -90.90 -31.56
C ILE A 105 -88.97 -91.03 -32.98
N ILE A 106 -89.37 -89.88 -33.54
CA ILE A 106 -89.85 -89.74 -34.92
C ILE A 106 -88.66 -89.57 -35.85
N MET A 107 -87.69 -88.74 -35.45
CA MET A 107 -86.51 -88.45 -36.25
C MET A 107 -85.28 -88.36 -35.34
N HIS A 108 -84.27 -89.16 -35.69
CA HIS A 108 -82.93 -89.01 -35.15
C HIS A 108 -81.92 -89.03 -36.31
N PRO A 109 -81.02 -88.04 -36.43
CA PRO A 109 -80.19 -87.85 -37.63
C PRO A 109 -79.16 -88.97 -37.87
N VAL A 110 -79.01 -89.89 -36.90
CA VAL A 110 -78.10 -91.04 -36.96
C VAL A 110 -78.85 -92.39 -36.98
N LEU A 111 -80.13 -92.42 -37.38
CA LEU A 111 -80.89 -93.67 -37.60
C LEU A 111 -80.28 -94.49 -38.77
N SER A 112 -79.18 -95.18 -38.51
CA SER A 112 -78.72 -96.31 -39.34
C SER A 112 -79.41 -97.58 -38.87
N ASN A 113 -79.69 -98.53 -39.79
CA ASN A 113 -80.45 -99.75 -39.49
C ASN A 113 -79.69 -100.78 -38.64
N THR A 114 -78.64 -100.36 -37.90
CA THR A 114 -77.78 -101.21 -37.07
C THR A 114 -78.35 -101.35 -35.65
N GLU A 115 -78.35 -102.57 -35.10
CA GLU A 115 -78.93 -102.86 -33.77
C GLU A 115 -78.28 -102.09 -32.61
N GLN A 116 -76.98 -101.74 -32.71
CA GLN A 116 -76.30 -100.90 -31.70
C GLN A 116 -76.86 -99.48 -31.62
N HIS A 117 -77.21 -98.86 -32.75
CA HIS A 117 -77.80 -97.52 -32.75
C HIS A 117 -79.22 -97.53 -32.19
N LYS A 118 -80.02 -98.57 -32.51
CA LYS A 118 -81.37 -98.73 -31.94
C LYS A 118 -81.36 -98.87 -30.42
N ALA A 119 -80.38 -99.59 -29.86
CA ALA A 119 -80.22 -99.73 -28.41
C ALA A 119 -79.81 -98.40 -27.74
N LEU A 120 -78.95 -97.60 -28.39
CA LEU A 120 -78.51 -96.29 -27.90
C LEU A 120 -79.65 -95.25 -27.92
N VAL A 121 -80.46 -95.25 -28.99
CA VAL A 121 -81.65 -94.40 -29.16
C VAL A 121 -82.69 -94.69 -28.07
N ARG A 122 -82.94 -95.96 -27.73
CA ARG A 122 -83.82 -96.34 -26.60
C ARG A 122 -83.35 -95.83 -25.23
N SER A 123 -82.04 -95.65 -25.04
CA SER A 123 -81.51 -95.08 -23.79
C SER A 123 -81.79 -93.58 -23.67
N GLN A 124 -81.91 -92.89 -24.80
CA GLN A 124 -82.25 -91.47 -24.86
C GLN A 124 -83.75 -91.23 -24.66
N GLU A 125 -84.63 -92.10 -25.16
CA GLU A 125 -86.08 -92.03 -24.92
C GLU A 125 -86.43 -91.91 -23.42
N LYS A 126 -85.73 -92.66 -22.55
CA LYS A 126 -85.93 -92.57 -21.09
C LYS A 126 -85.41 -91.28 -20.45
N LEU A 127 -84.40 -90.64 -21.05
CA LEU A 127 -83.77 -89.45 -20.45
C LEU A 127 -84.59 -88.18 -20.66
N PHE A 128 -85.38 -88.17 -21.74
CA PHE A 128 -86.15 -87.01 -22.20
C PHE A 128 -87.67 -87.15 -21.96
N ALA A 129 -88.13 -88.34 -21.58
CA ALA A 129 -89.52 -88.63 -21.27
C ALA A 129 -90.15 -87.62 -20.28
N GLY A 130 -91.27 -87.02 -20.69
CA GLY A 130 -92.08 -86.10 -19.86
C GLY A 130 -91.48 -84.70 -19.61
N ARG A 131 -90.38 -84.31 -20.26
CA ARG A 131 -89.74 -82.99 -20.06
C ARG A 131 -90.14 -82.01 -21.15
N LYS A 132 -90.49 -80.77 -20.78
CA LYS A 132 -90.94 -79.71 -21.69
C LYS A 132 -90.18 -78.41 -21.41
N ASN A 133 -89.60 -77.80 -22.44
CA ASN A 133 -88.93 -76.48 -22.35
C ASN A 133 -87.80 -76.41 -21.29
N GLU A 134 -87.00 -77.48 -21.17
CA GLU A 134 -85.90 -77.58 -20.21
C GLU A 134 -84.53 -77.66 -20.89
N ILE A 135 -83.50 -77.18 -20.18
CA ILE A 135 -82.08 -77.34 -20.53
C ILE A 135 -81.47 -78.40 -19.62
N ILE A 136 -80.89 -79.43 -20.20
CA ILE A 136 -80.41 -80.62 -19.48
C ILE A 136 -78.95 -80.86 -19.82
N ASP A 137 -78.12 -81.00 -18.80
CA ASP A 137 -76.78 -81.56 -18.96
C ASP A 137 -76.86 -83.08 -19.01
N TYR A 138 -76.24 -83.69 -20.02
CA TYR A 138 -76.13 -85.14 -20.13
C TYR A 138 -74.78 -85.52 -20.72
N GLU A 139 -74.39 -86.78 -20.60
CA GLU A 139 -73.12 -87.27 -21.12
C GLU A 139 -73.38 -88.29 -22.22
N TRP A 140 -72.76 -88.09 -23.38
CA TRP A 140 -72.88 -88.97 -24.53
C TRP A 140 -71.50 -89.37 -25.02
N ALA A 141 -71.21 -90.68 -25.02
CA ALA A 141 -69.92 -91.24 -25.41
C ALA A 141 -68.69 -90.60 -24.69
N GLY A 142 -68.84 -90.24 -23.41
CA GLY A 142 -67.77 -89.61 -22.60
C GLY A 142 -67.64 -88.09 -22.74
N ILE A 143 -68.52 -87.45 -23.53
CA ILE A 143 -68.53 -86.01 -23.75
C ILE A 143 -69.72 -85.40 -23.01
N LYS A 144 -69.47 -84.44 -22.13
CA LYS A 144 -70.52 -83.65 -21.47
C LYS A 144 -71.18 -82.71 -22.47
N LYS A 145 -72.46 -82.97 -22.73
CA LYS A 145 -73.32 -82.25 -23.66
C LYS A 145 -74.47 -81.57 -22.92
N VAL A 146 -75.00 -80.53 -23.56
CA VAL A 146 -76.19 -79.81 -23.11
C VAL A 146 -77.27 -80.06 -24.16
N VAL A 147 -78.46 -80.48 -23.75
CA VAL A 147 -79.64 -80.63 -24.61
C VAL A 147 -80.70 -79.62 -24.20
N ILE A 148 -81.36 -79.05 -25.19
CA ILE A 148 -82.48 -78.11 -25.00
C ILE A 148 -83.68 -78.69 -25.73
N ILE A 149 -84.81 -78.82 -25.02
CA ILE A 149 -86.06 -79.39 -25.52
C ILE A 149 -87.06 -78.26 -25.73
N GLN A 150 -87.79 -78.27 -26.85
CA GLN A 150 -88.88 -77.34 -27.13
C GLN A 150 -90.11 -78.08 -27.68
N ASP A 151 -91.30 -77.68 -27.20
CA ASP A 151 -92.59 -78.22 -27.66
C ASP A 151 -92.92 -77.74 -29.08
N PHE A 152 -93.43 -78.64 -29.93
CA PHE A 152 -93.94 -78.35 -31.26
C PHE A 152 -95.40 -78.83 -31.37
N GLU A 153 -96.29 -78.00 -30.85
CA GLU A 153 -97.70 -78.34 -30.59
C GLU A 153 -98.48 -78.78 -31.82
N LYS A 154 -98.13 -78.26 -33.00
CA LYS A 154 -98.90 -78.45 -34.25
C LYS A 154 -99.10 -79.92 -34.64
N TRP A 155 -98.11 -80.77 -34.38
CA TRP A 155 -98.13 -82.20 -34.72
C TRP A 155 -98.00 -83.10 -33.50
N GLY A 156 -98.02 -82.53 -32.30
CA GLY A 156 -97.80 -83.25 -31.05
C GLY A 156 -96.36 -83.75 -30.87
N TRP A 157 -95.38 -82.96 -31.32
CA TRP A 157 -93.97 -83.33 -31.31
C TRP A 157 -93.16 -82.46 -30.35
N GLN A 158 -91.95 -82.90 -30.04
CA GLN A 158 -90.94 -82.14 -29.31
C GLN A 158 -89.62 -82.18 -30.06
N ILE A 159 -88.95 -81.03 -30.13
CA ILE A 159 -87.69 -80.84 -30.82
C ILE A 159 -86.60 -80.63 -29.78
N ALA A 160 -85.58 -81.47 -29.80
CA ALA A 160 -84.47 -81.36 -28.88
C ALA A 160 -83.15 -81.15 -29.63
N TYR A 161 -82.35 -80.19 -29.18
CA TYR A 161 -81.08 -79.80 -29.78
C TYR A 161 -79.92 -80.01 -28.80
N SER A 162 -78.93 -80.83 -29.17
CA SER A 162 -77.75 -81.13 -28.34
C SER A 162 -76.52 -80.29 -28.73
N THR A 163 -75.63 -79.92 -27.79
CA THR A 163 -74.34 -79.20 -28.03
C THR A 163 -73.27 -79.55 -26.97
N THR A 164 -71.99 -79.11 -27.10
CA THR A 164 -70.88 -79.42 -26.17
C THR A 164 -70.42 -78.22 -25.30
N ASN A 165 -69.83 -78.49 -24.13
CA ASN A 165 -69.31 -77.46 -23.20
C ASN A 165 -68.06 -76.70 -23.70
N LYS A 166 -67.35 -77.16 -24.75
CA LYS A 166 -66.09 -76.55 -25.19
C LYS A 166 -66.30 -75.20 -25.88
N ASP A 167 -67.44 -75.02 -26.56
CA ASP A 167 -67.83 -73.74 -27.18
C ASP A 167 -68.25 -72.69 -26.15
N ARG A 168 -68.64 -73.11 -24.95
CA ARG A 168 -69.07 -72.24 -23.85
C ARG A 168 -67.93 -71.40 -23.24
N TYR A 169 -66.72 -71.94 -23.15
CA TYR A 169 -65.61 -71.30 -22.43
C TYR A 169 -64.69 -70.40 -23.28
N ARG A 170 -64.71 -70.53 -24.62
CA ARG A 170 -63.80 -69.79 -25.51
C ARG A 170 -64.01 -68.28 -25.48
N THR A 171 -65.27 -67.83 -25.33
CA THR A 171 -65.64 -66.41 -25.22
C THR A 171 -65.18 -65.79 -23.90
N VAL A 172 -65.09 -66.60 -22.84
CA VAL A 172 -64.71 -66.14 -21.49
C VAL A 172 -63.22 -65.82 -21.41
N THR A 173 -62.36 -66.68 -21.98
CA THR A 173 -60.90 -66.52 -21.90
C THR A 173 -60.38 -65.27 -22.60
N THR A 174 -60.96 -64.91 -23.75
CA THR A 174 -60.56 -63.71 -24.50
C THR A 174 -61.00 -62.42 -23.80
N PHE A 175 -62.13 -62.44 -23.10
CA PHE A 175 -62.59 -61.32 -22.30
C PHE A 175 -61.63 -61.03 -21.12
N PHE A 176 -61.20 -62.06 -20.39
CA PHE A 176 -60.30 -61.90 -19.24
C PHE A 176 -58.94 -61.29 -19.63
N GLN A 177 -58.34 -61.72 -20.75
CA GLN A 177 -57.07 -61.16 -21.22
C GLN A 177 -57.17 -59.65 -21.52
N ARG A 178 -58.26 -59.23 -22.18
CA ARG A 178 -58.51 -57.80 -22.45
C ARG A 178 -58.73 -57.01 -21.17
N PHE A 179 -59.44 -57.57 -20.20
CA PHE A 179 -59.71 -56.93 -18.92
C PHE A 179 -58.43 -56.67 -18.10
N ILE A 180 -57.52 -57.65 -18.03
CA ILE A 180 -56.23 -57.49 -17.32
C ILE A 180 -55.37 -56.39 -17.95
N LEU A 181 -55.32 -56.32 -19.29
CA LEU A 181 -54.57 -55.28 -20.00
C LEU A 181 -55.09 -53.87 -19.69
N ILE A 182 -56.41 -53.70 -19.55
CA ILE A 182 -57.03 -52.42 -19.18
C ILE A 182 -56.62 -52.00 -17.76
N ILE A 183 -56.60 -52.94 -16.82
CA ILE A 183 -56.19 -52.65 -15.43
C ILE A 183 -54.72 -52.23 -15.39
N LEU A 184 -53.83 -52.94 -16.08
CA LEU A 184 -52.40 -52.60 -16.12
C LEU A 184 -52.16 -51.22 -16.73
N ALA A 185 -52.89 -50.89 -17.81
CA ALA A 185 -52.82 -49.56 -18.42
C ALA A 185 -53.27 -48.46 -17.43
N PHE A 186 -54.34 -48.70 -16.68
CA PHE A 186 -54.85 -47.74 -15.70
C PHE A 186 -53.88 -47.51 -14.53
N VAL A 187 -53.28 -48.58 -13.99
CA VAL A 187 -52.26 -48.47 -12.92
C VAL A 187 -51.03 -47.71 -13.40
N SER A 188 -50.57 -47.99 -14.63
CA SER A 188 -49.42 -47.31 -15.24
C SER A 188 -49.69 -45.81 -15.42
N PHE A 189 -50.90 -45.46 -15.86
CA PHE A 189 -51.34 -44.07 -15.96
C PHE A 189 -51.35 -43.37 -14.59
N LEU A 190 -51.84 -44.03 -13.54
CA LEU A 190 -51.85 -43.46 -12.19
C LEU A 190 -50.44 -43.18 -11.67
N ILE A 191 -49.50 -44.11 -11.88
CA ILE A 191 -48.09 -43.93 -11.50
C ILE A 191 -47.49 -42.73 -12.23
N LEU A 192 -47.75 -42.61 -13.54
CA LEU A 192 -47.29 -41.48 -14.34
C LEU A 192 -47.83 -40.14 -13.79
N VAL A 193 -49.10 -40.08 -13.43
CA VAL A 193 -49.71 -38.88 -12.82
C VAL A 193 -49.02 -38.51 -11.50
N VAL A 194 -48.73 -39.49 -10.64
CA VAL A 194 -48.03 -39.25 -9.36
C VAL A 194 -46.61 -38.72 -9.60
N LEU A 195 -45.86 -39.32 -10.54
CA LEU A 195 -44.53 -38.85 -10.90
C LEU A 195 -44.54 -37.41 -11.45
N LEU A 196 -45.51 -37.09 -12.30
CA LEU A 196 -45.69 -35.72 -12.82
C LEU A 196 -46.01 -34.72 -11.71
N VAL A 197 -46.83 -35.11 -10.73
CA VAL A 197 -47.16 -34.27 -9.56
C VAL A 197 -45.91 -34.04 -8.69
N LEU A 198 -45.14 -35.09 -8.40
CA LEU A 198 -43.90 -34.96 -7.62
C LEU A 198 -42.87 -34.08 -8.33
N HIS A 199 -42.69 -34.29 -9.63
CA HIS A 199 -41.79 -33.47 -10.45
C HIS A 199 -42.18 -31.99 -10.39
N LYS A 200 -43.47 -31.69 -10.54
CA LYS A 200 -43.99 -30.32 -10.51
C LYS A 200 -43.99 -29.69 -9.11
N GLN A 201 -44.27 -30.46 -8.05
CA GLN A 201 -44.41 -29.92 -6.69
C GLN A 201 -43.10 -29.86 -5.90
N VAL A 202 -42.09 -30.68 -6.23
CA VAL A 202 -40.86 -30.83 -5.46
C VAL A 202 -39.61 -30.53 -6.29
N ILE A 203 -39.43 -31.22 -7.43
CA ILE A 203 -38.19 -31.15 -8.22
C ILE A 203 -38.04 -29.77 -8.88
N ASN A 204 -39.05 -29.29 -9.60
CA ASN A 204 -38.97 -27.99 -10.28
C ASN A 204 -38.65 -26.82 -9.31
N PRO A 205 -39.34 -26.69 -8.15
CA PRO A 205 -38.99 -25.70 -7.14
C PRO A 205 -37.55 -25.79 -6.61
N LEU A 206 -37.02 -26.99 -6.43
CA LEU A 206 -35.64 -27.17 -5.94
C LEU A 206 -34.62 -26.76 -6.99
N ASN A 207 -34.85 -27.11 -8.27
CA ASN A 207 -34.00 -26.66 -9.37
C ASN A 207 -34.04 -25.12 -9.52
N GLU A 208 -35.20 -24.50 -9.29
CA GLU A 208 -35.30 -23.03 -9.25
C GLU A 208 -34.43 -22.45 -8.13
N ILE A 209 -34.44 -23.05 -6.93
CA ILE A 209 -33.58 -22.61 -5.82
C ILE A 209 -32.09 -22.75 -6.16
N ASP A 210 -31.71 -23.89 -6.73
CA ASP A 210 -30.33 -24.18 -7.13
C ASP A 210 -29.82 -23.19 -8.19
N SER A 211 -30.60 -22.98 -9.26
CA SER A 211 -30.23 -22.03 -10.33
C SER A 211 -30.06 -20.59 -9.81
N GLN A 212 -30.88 -20.17 -8.84
CA GLN A 212 -30.80 -18.85 -8.24
C GLN A 212 -29.59 -18.73 -7.31
N PHE A 213 -29.13 -19.85 -6.73
CA PHE A 213 -27.91 -19.91 -5.94
C PHE A 213 -26.65 -19.77 -6.81
N THR A 214 -26.63 -20.39 -7.99
CA THR A 214 -25.52 -20.23 -8.95
C THR A 214 -25.47 -18.80 -9.48
N MET A 215 -26.63 -18.20 -9.73
CA MET A 215 -26.76 -16.80 -10.16
C MET A 215 -26.41 -15.76 -9.07
N LEU A 216 -26.31 -16.20 -7.82
CA LEU A 216 -25.88 -15.38 -6.68
C LEU A 216 -24.38 -15.06 -6.75
N GLU A 217 -23.56 -15.92 -7.38
CA GLU A 217 -22.16 -15.63 -7.70
C GLU A 217 -22.02 -14.55 -8.78
N SER A 218 -23.00 -14.44 -9.67
CA SER A 218 -23.02 -13.44 -10.76
C SER A 218 -23.81 -12.17 -10.43
N GLY A 219 -24.41 -12.06 -9.24
CA GLY A 219 -25.10 -10.86 -8.76
C GLY A 219 -26.52 -10.61 -9.29
N GLU A 220 -27.06 -11.50 -10.13
CA GLU A 220 -28.37 -11.34 -10.80
C GLU A 220 -29.28 -12.54 -10.57
N GLY A 221 -30.17 -12.46 -9.58
CA GLY A 221 -31.18 -13.48 -9.33
C GLY A 221 -32.31 -13.00 -8.43
N THR A 222 -33.54 -13.42 -8.73
CA THR A 222 -34.75 -13.21 -7.91
C THR A 222 -35.60 -14.48 -7.91
N PHE A 223 -35.96 -14.97 -6.73
CA PHE A 223 -36.90 -16.10 -6.63
C PHE A 223 -38.28 -15.70 -7.15
N SER A 224 -38.99 -16.62 -7.82
CA SER A 224 -40.37 -16.35 -8.25
C SER A 224 -41.28 -16.04 -7.06
N HIS A 225 -42.15 -15.05 -7.23
CA HIS A 225 -43.18 -14.70 -6.25
C HIS A 225 -44.05 -15.90 -5.84
N LYS A 226 -44.18 -16.89 -6.73
CA LYS A 226 -44.92 -18.14 -6.48
C LYS A 226 -44.21 -19.06 -5.49
N LEU A 227 -42.88 -19.12 -5.54
CA LEU A 227 -42.05 -19.93 -4.64
C LEU A 227 -42.06 -19.33 -3.22
N LEU A 228 -41.91 -18.01 -3.13
CA LEU A 228 -41.90 -17.25 -1.87
C LEU A 228 -43.24 -17.28 -1.12
N LYS A 229 -44.37 -17.55 -1.80
CA LYS A 229 -45.71 -17.67 -1.18
C LYS A 229 -46.07 -19.08 -0.71
N ARG A 230 -45.23 -20.09 -0.95
CA ARG A 230 -45.49 -21.45 -0.44
C ARG A 230 -45.37 -21.48 1.08
N SER A 231 -46.27 -22.23 1.72
CA SER A 231 -46.32 -22.40 3.18
C SER A 231 -45.65 -23.70 3.67
N ASP A 232 -45.08 -24.47 2.74
CA ASP A 232 -44.35 -25.70 3.04
C ASP A 232 -42.86 -25.45 3.31
N VAL A 233 -42.11 -26.53 3.55
CA VAL A 233 -40.69 -26.47 3.88
C VAL A 233 -39.87 -25.79 2.77
N ILE A 234 -40.25 -26.01 1.50
CA ILE A 234 -39.57 -25.40 0.35
C ILE A 234 -39.81 -23.88 0.32
N GLY A 235 -41.05 -23.45 0.58
CA GLY A 235 -41.36 -22.02 0.67
C GLY A 235 -40.62 -21.31 1.80
N LYS A 236 -40.53 -21.92 2.99
CA LYS A 236 -39.75 -21.38 4.12
C LYS A 236 -38.26 -21.28 3.79
N LEU A 237 -37.71 -22.30 3.13
CA LEU A 237 -36.31 -22.31 2.70
C LEU A 237 -36.03 -21.17 1.71
N ALA A 238 -36.89 -21.00 0.70
CA ALA A 238 -36.79 -19.90 -0.26
C ALA A 238 -36.86 -18.51 0.41
N GLN A 239 -37.74 -18.34 1.41
CA GLN A 239 -37.83 -17.08 2.18
C GLN A 239 -36.55 -16.80 2.99
N SER A 240 -36.01 -17.81 3.68
CA SER A 240 -34.76 -17.66 4.44
C SER A 240 -33.57 -17.31 3.54
N PHE A 241 -33.49 -17.92 2.35
CA PHE A 241 -32.48 -17.57 1.36
C PHE A 241 -32.63 -16.15 0.84
N GLU A 242 -33.85 -15.71 0.54
CA GLU A 242 -34.08 -14.33 0.09
C GLU A 242 -33.69 -13.31 1.15
N GLN A 243 -33.97 -13.59 2.43
CA GLN A 243 -33.51 -12.76 3.55
C GLN A 243 -31.99 -12.71 3.67
N ALA A 244 -31.31 -13.85 3.56
CA ALA A 244 -29.84 -13.90 3.60
C ALA A 244 -29.21 -13.13 2.44
N ARG A 245 -29.76 -13.28 1.22
CA ARG A 245 -29.34 -12.54 0.03
C ARG A 245 -29.52 -11.04 0.20
N SER A 246 -30.68 -10.59 0.68
CA SER A 246 -30.93 -9.17 0.95
C SER A 246 -29.89 -8.60 1.91
N ARG A 247 -29.58 -9.30 3.00
CA ARG A 247 -28.55 -8.85 3.96
C ARG A 247 -27.16 -8.81 3.34
N LEU A 248 -26.78 -9.83 2.56
CA LEU A 248 -25.48 -9.85 1.88
C LEU A 248 -25.35 -8.69 0.88
N ARG A 249 -26.40 -8.40 0.11
CA ARG A 249 -26.43 -7.25 -0.79
C ARG A 249 -26.31 -5.92 -0.02
N ASP A 250 -27.03 -5.77 1.09
CA ASP A 250 -26.93 -4.57 1.93
C ASP A 250 -25.53 -4.40 2.52
N TYR A 251 -24.89 -5.49 2.96
CA TYR A 251 -23.50 -5.47 3.41
C TYR A 251 -22.53 -5.10 2.29
N HIS A 252 -22.71 -5.66 1.09
CA HIS A 252 -21.84 -5.38 -0.05
C HIS A 252 -21.93 -3.91 -0.46
N ILE A 253 -23.15 -3.35 -0.53
CA ILE A 253 -23.37 -1.92 -0.83
C ILE A 253 -22.75 -1.03 0.25
N LYS A 254 -22.93 -1.37 1.54
CA LYS A 254 -22.30 -0.62 2.65
C LYS A 254 -20.78 -0.67 2.59
N LEU A 255 -20.21 -1.84 2.33
CA LEU A 255 -18.77 -2.04 2.25
C LEU A 255 -18.17 -1.27 1.06
N GLN A 256 -18.84 -1.32 -0.09
CA GLN A 256 -18.41 -0.59 -1.28
C GLN A 256 -18.45 0.92 -1.04
N ARG A 257 -19.54 1.47 -0.48
CA ARG A 257 -19.61 2.88 -0.09
C ARG A 257 -18.53 3.27 0.90
N SER A 258 -18.32 2.48 1.95
CA SER A 258 -17.27 2.75 2.93
C SER A 258 -15.87 2.74 2.30
N ASN A 259 -15.60 1.85 1.35
CA ASN A 259 -14.33 1.82 0.63
C ASN A 259 -14.14 3.01 -0.31
N GLU A 260 -15.21 3.43 -1.00
CA GLU A 260 -15.19 4.64 -1.84
C GLU A 260 -14.99 5.89 -0.99
N ASP A 261 -15.72 6.03 0.11
CA ASP A 261 -15.58 7.13 1.07
C ASP A 261 -14.16 7.18 1.67
N LEU A 262 -13.59 6.02 2.04
CA LEU A 262 -12.21 5.91 2.51
C LEU A 262 -11.21 6.34 1.44
N LYS A 263 -11.38 5.90 0.20
CA LYS A 263 -10.50 6.30 -0.91
C LYS A 263 -10.57 7.79 -1.18
N ILE A 264 -11.76 8.37 -1.20
CA ILE A 264 -11.96 9.81 -1.41
C ILE A 264 -11.32 10.60 -0.26
N THR A 265 -11.55 10.20 0.98
CA THR A 265 -10.99 10.86 2.16
C THR A 265 -9.46 10.78 2.18
N ALA A 266 -8.89 9.62 1.86
CA ALA A 266 -7.44 9.43 1.76
C ALA A 266 -6.83 10.32 0.67
N LYS A 267 -7.45 10.38 -0.51
CA LYS A 267 -7.01 11.23 -1.61
C LYS A 267 -7.07 12.72 -1.24
N LEU A 268 -8.16 13.17 -0.60
CA LEU A 268 -8.30 14.54 -0.12
C LEU A 268 -7.23 14.89 0.94
N ALA A 269 -6.91 13.96 1.84
CA ALA A 269 -5.87 14.16 2.85
C ALA A 269 -4.46 14.27 2.22
N GLU A 270 -4.18 13.44 1.21
CA GLU A 270 -2.92 13.50 0.45
C GLU A 270 -2.80 14.80 -0.34
N GLU A 271 -3.83 15.17 -1.11
CA GLU A 271 -3.89 16.43 -1.87
C GLU A 271 -3.73 17.64 -0.94
N SER A 272 -4.38 17.64 0.22
CA SER A 272 -4.24 18.69 1.23
C SER A 272 -2.79 18.80 1.76
N THR A 273 -2.13 17.67 2.00
CA THR A 273 -0.74 17.63 2.48
C THR A 273 0.23 18.15 1.41
N VAL A 274 0.04 17.75 0.15
CA VAL A 274 0.83 18.24 -0.99
C VAL A 274 0.61 19.73 -1.20
N ALA A 275 -0.63 20.20 -1.19
CA ALA A 275 -0.97 21.62 -1.35
C ALA A 275 -0.38 22.48 -0.22
N LYS A 276 -0.46 22.01 1.04
CA LYS A 276 0.16 22.67 2.20
C LYS A 276 1.68 22.78 2.03
N SER A 277 2.33 21.73 1.56
CA SER A 277 3.78 21.71 1.31
C SER A 277 4.20 22.65 0.18
N GLN A 278 3.45 22.66 -0.93
CA GLN A 278 3.69 23.53 -2.08
C GLN A 278 3.49 25.01 -1.72
N PHE A 279 2.43 25.31 -0.97
CA PHE A 279 2.17 26.66 -0.47
C PHE A 279 3.33 27.17 0.37
N LEU A 280 3.82 26.34 1.30
CA LEU A 280 4.95 26.70 2.17
C LEU A 280 6.24 26.88 1.36
N ALA A 281 6.55 25.98 0.43
CA ALA A 281 7.72 26.13 -0.44
C ALA A 281 7.70 27.43 -1.26
N ASN A 282 6.55 27.82 -1.81
CA ASN A 282 6.41 29.07 -2.56
C ASN A 282 6.55 30.30 -1.64
N MET A 283 5.91 30.26 -0.46
CA MET A 283 6.04 31.30 0.56
C MET A 283 7.49 31.50 1.01
N SER A 284 8.32 30.44 1.03
CA SER A 284 9.75 30.58 1.32
C SER A 284 10.43 31.59 0.42
N HIS A 285 10.25 31.46 -0.89
CA HIS A 285 10.91 32.31 -1.86
C HIS A 285 10.36 33.73 -1.85
N GLU A 286 9.05 33.87 -1.66
CA GLU A 286 8.38 35.17 -1.58
C GLU A 286 8.71 35.95 -0.30
N ILE A 287 9.05 35.27 0.80
CA ILE A 287 9.50 35.94 2.03
C ILE A 287 11.03 36.13 2.04
N ARG A 288 11.81 35.17 1.52
CA ARG A 288 13.28 35.28 1.48
C ARG A 288 13.76 36.47 0.65
N THR A 289 13.12 36.75 -0.48
CA THR A 289 13.50 37.83 -1.38
C THR A 289 13.43 39.23 -0.72
N PRO A 290 12.31 39.65 -0.12
CA PRO A 290 12.26 40.93 0.59
C PRO A 290 13.16 40.95 1.83
N MET A 291 13.28 39.84 2.57
CA MET A 291 14.16 39.77 3.74
C MET A 291 15.65 39.94 3.40
N ASN A 292 16.11 39.28 2.34
CA ASN A 292 17.47 39.49 1.83
C ASN A 292 17.69 40.93 1.37
N GLY A 293 16.65 41.58 0.83
CA GLY A 293 16.66 43.01 0.53
C GLY A 293 16.87 43.87 1.78
N VAL A 294 16.11 43.63 2.85
CA VAL A 294 16.26 44.36 4.13
C VAL A 294 17.64 44.15 4.74
N MET A 295 18.15 42.92 4.77
CA MET A 295 19.49 42.60 5.25
C MET A 295 20.58 43.32 4.45
N SER A 296 20.47 43.30 3.12
CA SER A 296 21.43 43.98 2.24
C SER A 296 21.45 45.49 2.46
N MET A 297 20.27 46.10 2.67
CA MET A 297 20.19 47.53 2.99
C MET A 297 20.78 47.86 4.36
N ALA A 298 20.57 47.00 5.36
CA ALA A 298 21.21 47.16 6.67
C ALA A 298 22.74 47.01 6.57
N ASP A 299 23.25 46.06 5.79
CA ASP A 299 24.68 45.90 5.51
C ASP A 299 25.27 47.11 4.80
N PHE A 300 24.55 47.70 3.84
CA PHE A 300 24.99 48.93 3.19
C PHE A 300 25.01 50.12 4.14
N LEU A 301 23.96 50.29 4.96
CA LEU A 301 23.93 51.34 5.98
C LEU A 301 25.15 51.25 6.89
N MET A 302 25.44 50.06 7.42
CA MET A 302 26.63 49.84 8.26
C MET A 302 27.96 50.01 7.51
N GLY A 303 27.95 49.93 6.18
CA GLY A 303 29.11 50.24 5.33
C GLY A 303 29.31 51.74 5.06
N THR A 304 28.41 52.60 5.53
CA THR A 304 28.52 54.07 5.44
C THR A 304 29.01 54.68 6.77
N THR A 305 29.26 55.99 6.76
CA THR A 305 29.48 56.73 8.01
C THR A 305 28.16 56.88 8.74
N LEU A 306 28.00 56.12 9.82
CA LEU A 306 26.87 56.21 10.75
C LEU A 306 27.36 56.84 12.06
N ASP A 307 26.46 57.54 12.75
CA ASP A 307 26.65 57.80 14.19
C ASP A 307 26.36 56.53 15.01
N GLU A 308 26.72 56.55 16.29
CA GLU A 308 26.65 55.38 17.19
C GLU A 308 25.21 54.85 17.34
N GLU A 309 24.22 55.76 17.31
CA GLU A 309 22.79 55.43 17.42
C GLU A 309 22.27 54.80 16.13
N GLN A 310 22.62 55.35 14.96
CA GLN A 310 22.29 54.82 13.65
C GLN A 310 22.95 53.46 13.39
N GLU A 311 24.19 53.26 13.84
CA GLU A 311 24.87 51.97 13.75
C GLU A 311 24.15 50.91 14.58
N GLN A 312 23.69 51.26 15.79
CA GLN A 312 22.86 50.37 16.60
C GLN A 312 21.53 50.04 15.91
N TYR A 313 20.83 51.02 15.33
CA TYR A 313 19.58 50.76 14.59
C TYR A 313 19.80 49.82 13.41
N ALA A 314 20.87 50.03 12.63
CA ALA A 314 21.21 49.17 11.50
C ALA A 314 21.54 47.73 11.95
N LYS A 315 22.29 47.56 13.05
CA LYS A 315 22.57 46.25 13.67
C LYS A 315 21.29 45.55 14.15
N VAL A 316 20.35 46.29 14.74
CA VAL A 316 19.06 45.75 15.19
C VAL A 316 18.20 45.31 13.99
N ILE A 317 18.12 46.11 12.93
CA ILE A 317 17.39 45.74 11.71
C ILE A 317 17.98 44.47 11.08
N LYS A 318 19.31 44.39 10.98
CA LYS A 318 19.99 43.22 10.42
C LYS A 318 19.73 41.97 11.25
N SER A 319 20.02 42.01 12.55
CA SER A 319 19.83 40.84 13.43
C SER A 319 18.37 40.38 13.50
N SER A 320 17.42 41.31 13.47
CA SER A 320 15.98 40.99 13.41
C SER A 320 15.61 40.30 12.09
N SER A 321 16.21 40.75 10.99
CA SER A 321 15.96 40.18 9.67
C SER A 321 16.54 38.77 9.51
N GLU A 322 17.76 38.55 10.01
CA GLU A 322 18.40 37.24 10.08
C GLU A 322 17.62 36.27 10.97
N SER A 323 17.14 36.76 12.12
CA SER A 323 16.29 35.98 13.03
C SER A 323 14.98 35.56 12.36
N LEU A 324 14.28 36.49 11.70
CA LEU A 324 13.04 36.18 10.99
C LEU A 324 13.27 35.16 9.86
N LEU A 325 14.35 35.32 9.08
CA LEU A 325 14.69 34.37 8.03
C LEU A 325 14.99 32.97 8.58
N THR A 326 15.65 32.90 9.74
CA THR A 326 15.88 31.64 10.47
C THR A 326 14.56 30.97 10.86
N ILE A 327 13.62 31.73 11.45
CA ILE A 327 12.29 31.24 11.83
C ILE A 327 11.53 30.70 10.63
N ILE A 328 11.57 31.41 9.50
CA ILE A 328 10.90 30.99 8.28
C ILE A 328 11.52 29.70 7.74
N ASN A 329 12.85 29.64 7.64
CA ASN A 329 13.55 28.43 7.20
C ASN A 329 13.24 27.25 8.12
N ASP A 330 13.19 27.43 9.43
CA ASP A 330 12.80 26.39 10.40
C ASP A 330 11.39 25.85 10.13
N ILE A 331 10.40 26.73 9.90
CA ILE A 331 9.02 26.33 9.59
C ILE A 331 8.97 25.53 8.28
N LEU A 332 9.77 25.91 7.29
CA LEU A 332 9.78 25.29 5.97
C LEU A 332 10.48 23.95 5.98
N ASP A 333 11.64 23.86 6.63
CA ASP A 333 12.38 22.61 6.82
C ASP A 333 11.48 21.62 7.55
N PHE A 334 10.84 22.05 8.64
CA PHE A 334 9.84 21.25 9.35
C PHE A 334 8.72 20.75 8.43
N SER A 335 8.18 21.62 7.58
CA SER A 335 7.07 21.27 6.70
C SER A 335 7.49 20.30 5.59
N LYS A 336 8.72 20.42 5.08
CA LYS A 336 9.29 19.48 4.12
C LYS A 336 9.54 18.10 4.74
N ILE A 337 10.02 18.08 5.99
CA ILE A 337 10.23 16.83 6.74
C ILE A 337 8.89 16.13 7.00
N GLU A 338 7.87 16.84 7.46
CA GLU A 338 6.52 16.26 7.72
C GLU A 338 5.87 15.71 6.45
N ALA A 339 6.18 16.29 5.29
CA ALA A 339 5.72 15.81 3.99
C ALA A 339 6.55 14.65 3.40
N GLY A 340 7.62 14.21 4.06
CA GLY A 340 8.55 13.21 3.54
C GLY A 340 9.32 13.64 2.29
N LYS A 341 9.37 14.95 2.00
CA LYS A 341 10.03 15.54 0.81
C LYS A 341 11.42 16.11 1.12
N PHE A 342 12.02 15.70 2.24
CA PHE A 342 13.31 16.20 2.67
C PHE A 342 14.41 15.25 2.19
N GLU A 343 15.32 15.77 1.38
CA GLU A 343 16.45 15.01 0.84
C GLU A 343 17.72 15.38 1.61
N ILE A 344 18.48 14.36 2.02
CA ILE A 344 19.79 14.50 2.64
C ILE A 344 20.83 14.47 1.52
N GLU A 345 21.71 15.47 1.48
CA GLU A 345 22.79 15.49 0.50
C GLU A 345 23.89 14.49 0.90
N GLU A 346 24.45 13.78 -0.07
CA GLU A 346 25.60 12.91 0.17
C GLU A 346 26.82 13.45 -0.59
N ILE A 347 27.67 14.21 0.11
CA ILE A 347 28.90 14.81 -0.45
C ILE A 347 30.12 14.54 0.44
N ASP A 348 31.30 14.55 -0.15
CA ASP A 348 32.56 14.52 0.61
C ASP A 348 32.79 15.86 1.31
N PHE A 349 33.07 15.82 2.61
CA PHE A 349 33.35 17.02 3.39
C PHE A 349 34.39 16.80 4.49
N ASN A 350 35.08 17.88 4.85
CA ASN A 350 36.04 17.91 5.96
C ASN A 350 35.31 18.29 7.26
N LEU A 351 35.19 17.33 8.18
CA LEU A 351 34.50 17.53 9.46
C LEU A 351 35.22 18.56 10.35
N ARG A 352 36.55 18.61 10.30
CA ARG A 352 37.35 19.52 11.12
C ARG A 352 37.17 20.97 10.64
N GLU A 353 37.14 21.18 9.32
CA GLU A 353 36.80 22.49 8.73
C GLU A 353 35.37 22.91 9.05
N LEU A 354 34.42 21.98 8.97
CA LEU A 354 33.02 22.23 9.35
C LEU A 354 32.92 22.75 10.80
N PHE A 355 33.56 22.04 11.74
CA PHE A 355 33.63 22.45 13.15
C PHE A 355 34.25 23.83 13.31
N ARG A 356 35.39 24.04 12.66
CA ARG A 356 36.13 25.30 12.66
C ARG A 356 35.23 26.47 12.23
N ASP A 357 34.56 26.34 11.08
CA ASP A 357 33.68 27.38 10.53
C ASP A 357 32.50 27.71 11.47
N ILE A 358 31.89 26.67 12.06
CA ILE A 358 30.79 26.84 13.01
C ILE A 358 31.27 27.64 14.21
N CYS A 359 32.39 27.22 14.80
CA CYS A 359 32.94 27.85 15.99
C CYS A 359 33.33 29.31 15.73
N TYR A 360 33.98 29.60 14.58
CA TYR A 360 34.31 30.97 14.19
C TYR A 360 33.08 31.86 14.06
N GLY A 361 31.95 31.31 13.59
CA GLY A 361 30.68 32.05 13.49
C GLY A 361 30.13 32.56 14.82
N PHE A 362 30.56 31.99 15.95
CA PHE A 362 30.12 32.40 17.29
C PHE A 362 31.11 33.30 18.03
N ILE A 363 32.35 33.48 17.54
CA ILE A 363 33.39 34.24 18.25
C ILE A 363 32.94 35.68 18.56
N HIS A 364 32.36 36.39 17.59
CA HIS A 364 31.89 37.76 17.82
C HIS A 364 30.76 37.86 18.85
N LYS A 365 29.97 36.80 19.06
CA LYS A 365 28.93 36.76 20.11
C LYS A 365 29.51 36.52 21.49
N LEU A 366 30.75 36.06 21.56
CA LEU A 366 31.47 35.71 22.78
C LEU A 366 32.43 36.80 23.25
N GLU A 367 32.82 37.74 22.37
CA GLU A 367 33.80 38.81 22.66
C GLU A 367 33.49 39.63 23.92
N ASP A 368 32.20 39.87 24.20
CA ASP A 368 31.72 40.63 25.37
C ASP A 368 31.12 39.72 26.46
N SER A 369 31.24 38.40 26.33
CA SER A 369 30.65 37.43 27.27
C SER A 369 31.69 36.89 28.26
N GLU A 370 31.27 36.56 29.48
CA GLU A 370 32.08 35.82 30.46
C GLU A 370 32.00 34.29 30.24
N ILE A 371 31.78 33.86 29.00
CA ILE A 371 31.61 32.46 28.63
C ILE A 371 32.86 32.00 27.89
N GLU A 372 33.53 31.00 28.43
CA GLU A 372 34.60 30.31 27.73
C GLU A 372 34.02 29.34 26.69
N PHE A 373 34.55 29.36 25.47
CA PHE A 373 34.09 28.50 24.39
C PHE A 373 35.15 27.47 24.01
N ILE A 374 34.81 26.21 24.22
CA ILE A 374 35.69 25.05 24.06
C ILE A 374 35.20 24.25 22.85
N SER A 375 36.09 23.92 21.92
CA SER A 375 35.76 23.10 20.76
C SER A 375 36.86 22.08 20.49
N SER A 376 36.47 20.83 20.27
CA SER A 376 37.44 19.77 19.98
C SER A 376 36.84 18.64 19.15
N VAL A 377 37.59 18.19 18.14
CA VAL A 377 37.33 16.96 17.40
C VAL A 377 38.39 15.95 17.75
N ALA A 378 38.01 14.82 18.36
CA ALA A 378 38.95 13.83 18.84
C ALA A 378 39.92 13.38 17.73
N PRO A 379 41.20 13.11 18.04
CA PRO A 379 42.17 12.71 17.01
C PRO A 379 41.85 11.38 16.32
N SER A 380 41.10 10.50 16.99
CA SER A 380 40.62 9.24 16.42
C SER A 380 39.57 9.43 15.32
N VAL A 381 38.92 10.59 15.25
CA VAL A 381 37.88 10.86 14.25
C VAL A 381 38.52 11.11 12.89
N PRO A 382 38.12 10.38 11.83
CA PRO A 382 38.58 10.64 10.47
C PRO A 382 38.32 12.09 10.04
N THR A 383 39.21 12.68 9.23
CA THR A 383 39.04 14.08 8.80
C THR A 383 37.91 14.22 7.77
N TYR A 384 37.82 13.29 6.83
CA TYR A 384 36.87 13.33 5.72
C TYR A 384 35.77 12.30 5.87
N HIS A 385 34.54 12.75 5.64
CA HIS A 385 33.34 11.93 5.67
C HIS A 385 32.49 12.21 4.45
N TYR A 386 31.58 11.29 4.14
CA TYR A 386 30.60 11.40 3.07
C TYR A 386 29.20 11.46 3.69
N GLY A 387 28.49 12.57 3.45
CA GLY A 387 27.18 12.89 4.04
C GLY A 387 26.80 14.36 3.85
N ASP A 388 25.88 14.87 4.68
CA ASP A 388 25.36 16.24 4.56
C ASP A 388 25.99 17.19 5.60
N PRO A 389 27.04 17.96 5.24
CA PRO A 389 27.63 18.92 6.17
C PRO A 389 26.68 20.05 6.54
N GLY A 390 25.70 20.38 5.68
CA GLY A 390 24.71 21.42 5.93
C GLY A 390 23.79 21.07 7.10
N ARG A 391 23.33 19.82 7.19
CA ARG A 391 22.48 19.36 8.30
C ARG A 391 23.25 19.18 9.59
N VAL A 392 24.47 18.66 9.53
CA VAL A 392 25.36 18.63 10.71
C VAL A 392 25.60 20.04 11.23
N ARG A 393 25.84 21.02 10.33
CA ARG A 393 25.97 22.44 10.68
C ARG A 393 24.71 22.97 11.37
N GLN A 394 23.54 22.68 10.82
CA GLN A 394 22.25 23.15 11.33
C GLN A 394 21.97 22.64 12.74
N VAL A 395 22.20 21.34 12.99
CA VAL A 395 22.05 20.74 14.33
C VAL A 395 23.00 21.42 15.32
N LEU A 396 24.28 21.55 14.98
CA LEU A 396 25.28 22.16 15.87
C LEU A 396 24.99 23.64 16.14
N ILE A 397 24.64 24.45 15.13
CA ILE A 397 24.30 25.87 15.32
C ILE A 397 23.10 26.02 16.26
N ASN A 398 22.07 25.18 16.11
CA ASN A 398 20.89 25.24 16.98
C ASN A 398 21.22 24.87 18.43
N LEU A 399 22.00 23.81 18.65
CA LEU A 399 22.40 23.40 20.00
C LEU A 399 23.33 24.42 20.65
N ILE A 400 24.35 24.91 19.94
CA ILE A 400 25.28 25.95 20.43
C ILE A 400 24.53 27.25 20.71
N GLY A 401 23.61 27.65 19.82
CA GLY A 401 22.78 28.84 20.00
C GLY A 401 21.91 28.75 21.25
N ASN A 402 21.36 27.57 21.55
CA ASN A 402 20.65 27.33 22.81
C ASN A 402 21.58 27.45 24.01
N SER A 403 22.75 26.80 23.99
CA SER A 403 23.70 26.87 25.10
C SER A 403 24.17 28.31 25.39
N LEU A 404 24.43 29.13 24.36
CA LEU A 404 24.77 30.55 24.52
C LEU A 404 23.64 31.36 25.14
N LYS A 405 22.40 31.05 24.77
CA LYS A 405 21.21 31.76 25.26
C LYS A 405 20.92 31.49 26.74
N PHE A 406 21.28 30.31 27.24
CA PHE A 406 20.93 29.85 28.60
C PHE A 406 22.12 29.84 29.58
N THR A 407 23.29 30.29 29.14
CA THR A 407 24.50 30.39 29.96
C THR A 407 24.88 31.85 30.12
N GLU A 408 24.91 32.35 31.36
CA GLU A 408 25.33 33.74 31.62
C GLU A 408 26.84 33.83 31.92
N LYS A 409 27.40 32.82 32.61
CA LYS A 409 28.83 32.72 32.99
C LYS A 409 29.27 31.25 32.97
N GLY A 410 30.56 31.01 32.75
CA GLY A 410 31.14 29.66 32.79
C GLY A 410 31.66 29.24 31.42
N TYR A 411 31.28 28.05 30.93
CA TYR A 411 31.76 27.58 29.63
C TYR A 411 30.71 26.82 28.82
N ILE A 412 30.95 26.79 27.51
CA ILE A 412 30.25 25.95 26.54
C ILE A 412 31.30 25.11 25.82
N SER A 413 31.10 23.80 25.76
CA SER A 413 32.00 22.87 25.07
C SER A 413 31.30 22.10 23.96
N VAL A 414 31.90 22.07 22.77
CA VAL A 414 31.45 21.30 21.61
C VAL A 414 32.49 20.23 21.28
N ILE A 415 32.16 18.97 21.51
CA ILE A 415 33.10 17.86 21.38
C ILE A 415 32.56 16.85 20.37
N CYS A 416 33.39 16.44 19.41
CA CYS A 416 33.13 15.30 18.53
C CYS A 416 34.09 14.16 18.88
N SER A 417 33.55 12.96 19.07
CA SER A 417 34.32 11.75 19.38
C SER A 417 33.86 10.57 18.51
N LEU A 418 34.77 9.61 18.32
CA LEU A 418 34.47 8.37 17.62
C LEU A 418 33.89 7.38 18.63
N LYS A 419 32.64 6.95 18.42
CA LYS A 419 31.96 5.95 19.27
C LYS A 419 32.28 4.53 18.80
N GLU A 420 32.20 4.31 17.49
CA GLU A 420 32.47 3.03 16.85
C GLU A 420 32.95 3.26 15.43
N GLU A 421 33.79 2.36 14.93
CA GLU A 421 34.34 2.43 13.58
C GLU A 421 34.27 1.06 12.92
N THR A 422 33.68 1.00 11.73
CA THR A 422 33.63 -0.19 10.88
C THR A 422 34.53 0.00 9.64
N GLU A 423 34.59 -0.98 8.76
CA GLU A 423 35.45 -0.93 7.56
C GLU A 423 35.06 0.22 6.60
N GLY A 424 33.80 0.65 6.59
CA GLY A 424 33.29 1.70 5.69
C GLY A 424 32.55 2.87 6.36
N THR A 425 32.17 2.76 7.63
CA THR A 425 31.41 3.79 8.36
C THR A 425 32.07 4.14 9.70
N SER A 426 31.82 5.36 10.16
CA SER A 426 32.22 5.87 11.47
C SER A 426 30.98 6.37 12.19
N ILE A 427 30.71 5.82 13.38
CA ILE A 427 29.67 6.32 14.26
C ILE A 427 30.29 7.41 15.12
N LEU A 428 29.92 8.66 14.82
CA LEU A 428 30.41 9.82 15.53
C LEU A 428 29.42 10.23 16.62
N GLN A 429 29.94 10.63 17.77
CA GLN A 429 29.18 11.24 18.85
C GLN A 429 29.56 12.70 19.00
N PHE A 430 28.56 13.56 18.98
CA PHE A 430 28.67 15.00 19.15
C PHE A 430 28.03 15.37 20.49
N ALA A 431 28.75 16.11 21.32
CA ALA A 431 28.28 16.60 22.61
C ALA A 431 28.40 18.12 22.66
N VAL A 432 27.28 18.80 22.90
CA VAL A 432 27.21 20.24 23.18
C VAL A 432 26.83 20.39 24.65
N ARG A 433 27.77 20.85 25.46
CA ARG A 433 27.61 21.00 26.90
C ARG A 433 27.74 22.46 27.31
N ASP A 434 26.92 22.87 28.26
CA ASP A 434 26.97 24.18 28.89
C ASP A 434 26.86 24.09 30.40
N THR A 435 27.31 25.15 31.08
CA THR A 435 27.17 25.35 32.53
C THR A 435 26.02 26.29 32.88
N GLY A 436 25.01 26.38 32.02
CA GLY A 436 23.88 27.29 32.18
C GLY A 436 22.88 26.89 33.26
N ILE A 437 21.67 27.45 33.18
CA ILE A 437 20.61 27.23 34.19
C ILE A 437 20.11 25.79 34.30
N GLY A 438 20.45 24.91 33.34
CA GLY A 438 19.94 23.55 33.28
C GLY A 438 18.42 23.47 33.08
N ILE A 439 17.90 22.24 32.97
CA ILE A 439 16.50 21.98 32.61
C ILE A 439 15.86 21.06 33.65
N LYS A 440 14.67 21.44 34.13
CA LYS A 440 13.89 20.63 35.08
C LYS A 440 13.46 19.30 34.46
N LYS A 441 13.54 18.22 35.23
CA LYS A 441 13.26 16.84 34.78
C LYS A 441 11.87 16.66 34.11
N GLN A 442 10.87 17.42 34.54
CA GLN A 442 9.51 17.39 33.96
C GLN A 442 9.44 17.94 32.53
N VAL A 443 10.35 18.83 32.14
CA VAL A 443 10.40 19.48 30.83
C VAL A 443 11.24 18.66 29.85
N GLN A 444 12.26 17.96 30.33
CA GLN A 444 13.22 17.21 29.50
C GLN A 444 12.54 16.23 28.53
N THR A 445 11.49 15.52 28.97
CA THR A 445 10.78 14.53 28.15
C THR A 445 10.00 15.13 26.99
N LYS A 446 9.61 16.41 27.08
CA LYS A 446 8.81 17.11 26.06
C LYS A 446 9.63 18.12 25.26
N LEU A 447 10.93 18.23 25.54
CA LEU A 447 11.76 19.30 24.99
C LEU A 447 11.93 19.19 23.46
N PHE A 448 11.83 17.98 22.93
CA PHE A 448 11.85 17.70 21.49
C PHE A 448 10.45 17.75 20.84
N ASP A 449 9.39 18.00 21.62
CA ASP A 449 8.03 18.14 21.08
C ASP A 449 7.85 19.52 20.43
N LYS A 450 7.04 19.56 19.36
CA LYS A 450 6.77 20.76 18.57
C LYS A 450 6.22 21.90 19.45
N PHE A 451 6.78 23.10 19.29
CA PHE A 451 6.36 24.34 19.99
C PHE A 451 6.47 24.30 21.52
N THR A 452 7.25 23.36 22.06
CA THR A 452 7.46 23.27 23.50
C THR A 452 8.54 24.26 23.95
N GLN A 453 8.23 25.06 24.97
CA GLN A 453 9.17 25.97 25.63
C GLN A 453 9.32 25.56 27.10
N ALA A 454 10.53 25.65 27.64
CA ALA A 454 10.83 25.25 29.00
C ALA A 454 10.17 26.13 30.08
N ASP A 455 9.89 27.39 29.75
CA ASP A 455 9.11 28.32 30.56
C ASP A 455 7.78 28.58 29.85
N GLY A 456 6.66 28.16 30.44
CA GLY A 456 5.31 28.50 29.96
C GLY A 456 4.93 29.98 30.18
N SER A 457 5.85 30.80 30.68
CA SER A 457 5.67 32.24 30.87
C SER A 457 6.14 33.01 29.64
N THR A 458 5.28 33.87 29.10
CA THR A 458 5.53 34.84 28.03
C THR A 458 6.59 35.92 28.35
N THR A 459 7.29 35.82 29.49
CA THR A 459 8.38 36.73 29.85
C THR A 459 9.54 36.57 28.90
N ARG A 460 9.76 37.62 28.09
CA ARG A 460 10.69 37.73 26.96
C ARG A 460 12.18 37.60 27.30
N LYS A 461 12.59 37.03 28.44
CA LYS A 461 14.02 36.89 28.78
C LYS A 461 14.69 35.81 27.91
N TYR A 462 13.97 34.75 27.50
CA TYR A 462 14.54 33.63 26.73
C TYR A 462 13.62 33.09 25.60
N GLY A 463 12.88 33.96 24.89
CA GLY A 463 11.93 33.55 23.83
C GLY A 463 12.57 32.92 22.57
N GLY A 464 11.88 31.98 21.92
CA GLY A 464 12.26 31.34 20.65
C GLY A 464 11.08 30.56 20.03
N THR A 465 11.18 30.04 18.81
CA THR A 465 10.04 29.37 18.12
C THR A 465 9.58 28.07 18.76
N GLY A 466 10.43 27.43 19.58
CA GLY A 466 10.19 26.08 20.10
C GLY A 466 10.27 24.99 19.02
N LEU A 467 10.77 25.31 17.83
CA LEU A 467 10.94 24.37 16.72
C LEU A 467 12.36 23.83 16.60
N GLY A 468 13.38 24.61 16.99
CA GLY A 468 14.79 24.27 16.74
C GLY A 468 15.21 22.88 17.26
N LEU A 469 14.80 22.50 18.48
CA LEU A 469 15.14 21.18 19.03
C LEU A 469 14.35 20.04 18.36
N ALA A 470 13.08 20.26 18.03
CA ALA A 470 12.27 19.30 17.28
C ALA A 470 12.87 19.05 15.88
N ILE A 471 13.34 20.10 15.21
CA ILE A 471 14.05 20.00 13.93
C ILE A 471 15.38 19.25 14.11
N CYS A 472 16.16 19.55 15.16
CA CYS A 472 17.40 18.81 15.44
C CYS A 472 17.14 17.30 15.58
N LYS A 473 16.10 16.92 16.32
CA LYS A 473 15.72 15.51 16.47
C LYS A 473 15.36 14.87 15.14
N GLN A 474 14.50 15.51 14.35
CA GLN A 474 14.12 14.99 13.05
C GLN A 474 15.29 14.87 12.07
N LEU A 475 16.18 15.87 12.03
CA LEU A 475 17.37 15.83 11.17
C LEU A 475 18.32 14.72 11.58
N VAL A 476 18.56 14.54 12.88
CA VAL A 476 19.41 13.46 13.39
C VAL A 476 18.79 12.10 13.05
N GLU A 477 17.49 11.91 13.26
CA GLU A 477 16.78 10.67 12.91
C GLU A 477 16.80 10.38 11.39
N LEU A 478 16.62 11.40 10.55
CA LEU A 478 16.73 11.29 9.09
C LEU A 478 18.14 10.91 8.62
N MET A 479 19.17 11.35 9.34
CA MET A 479 20.57 10.97 9.11
C MET A 479 20.95 9.64 9.80
N GLY A 480 19.96 8.85 10.28
CA GLY A 480 20.18 7.53 10.88
C GLY A 480 20.76 7.57 12.31
N GLY A 481 20.66 8.71 12.98
CA GLY A 481 21.22 8.96 14.30
C GLY A 481 20.19 8.99 15.43
N GLU A 482 20.70 9.23 16.65
CA GLU A 482 19.89 9.48 17.85
C GLU A 482 20.37 10.74 18.57
N ILE A 483 19.45 11.54 19.12
CA ILE A 483 19.73 12.69 19.98
C ILE A 483 19.15 12.47 21.38
N SER A 484 19.91 12.88 22.40
CA SER A 484 19.60 12.72 23.82
C SER A 484 20.02 13.95 24.61
N ILE A 485 19.54 14.05 25.85
CA ILE A 485 19.83 15.16 26.76
C ILE A 485 20.15 14.63 28.15
N ASP A 486 21.19 15.20 28.76
CA ASP A 486 21.50 15.06 30.17
C ASP A 486 21.58 16.46 30.80
N SER A 487 20.76 16.74 31.80
CA SER A 487 20.63 18.09 32.37
C SER A 487 20.20 18.03 33.82
N GLU A 488 20.79 18.90 34.64
CA GLU A 488 20.40 19.12 36.03
C GLU A 488 20.16 20.62 36.25
N PHE A 489 19.01 20.95 36.82
CA PHE A 489 18.63 22.33 37.08
C PHE A 489 19.64 23.02 38.00
N GLY A 490 20.21 24.13 37.53
CA GLY A 490 21.26 24.90 38.19
C GLY A 490 22.70 24.43 37.92
N LYS A 491 22.92 23.33 37.17
CA LYS A 491 24.27 22.82 36.87
C LYS A 491 24.64 22.80 35.38
N GLY A 492 23.67 23.02 34.49
CA GLY A 492 23.87 23.06 33.04
C GLY A 492 23.21 21.91 32.28
N THR A 493 23.51 21.85 30.99
CA THR A 493 22.89 20.90 30.05
C THR A 493 23.93 20.31 29.10
N THR A 494 23.79 19.03 28.78
CA THR A 494 24.55 18.35 27.73
C THR A 494 23.58 17.74 26.73
N PHE A 495 23.59 18.24 25.50
CA PHE A 495 22.94 17.59 24.37
C PHE A 495 23.93 16.67 23.68
N THR A 496 23.57 15.40 23.52
CA THR A 496 24.40 14.41 22.84
C THR A 496 23.65 13.84 21.66
N PHE A 497 24.23 13.90 20.46
CA PHE A 497 23.69 13.20 19.30
C PHE A 497 24.75 12.33 18.62
N THR A 498 24.29 11.29 17.94
CA THR A 498 25.13 10.36 17.19
C THR A 498 24.75 10.38 15.72
N LEU A 499 25.74 10.23 14.83
CA LEU A 499 25.52 10.10 13.39
C LEU A 499 26.39 8.98 12.85
N GLU A 500 25.82 8.17 11.97
CA GLU A 500 26.57 7.22 11.16
C GLU A 500 27.00 7.90 9.86
N LEU A 501 28.29 8.12 9.68
CA LEU A 501 28.83 8.74 8.47
C LEU A 501 29.72 7.76 7.71
N LYS A 502 29.54 7.71 6.39
CA LYS A 502 30.43 6.93 5.51
C LYS A 502 31.80 7.60 5.49
N LYS A 503 32.87 6.79 5.49
CA LYS A 503 34.23 7.31 5.32
C LYS A 503 34.41 7.76 3.88
N SER A 504 35.07 8.90 3.68
CA SER A 504 35.42 9.33 2.32
C SER A 504 36.46 8.37 1.72
N SER A 505 36.30 8.05 0.44
CA SER A 505 37.29 7.26 -0.33
C SER A 505 38.56 8.07 -0.66
N THR A 506 38.51 9.39 -0.42
CA THR A 506 39.58 10.32 -0.78
C THR A 506 40.71 10.25 0.25
N LYS A 507 41.72 9.43 -0.02
CA LYS A 507 42.97 9.40 0.76
C LYS A 507 43.75 10.70 0.53
N HIS A 508 43.64 11.65 1.46
CA HIS A 508 44.55 12.80 1.50
C HIS A 508 45.67 12.51 2.52
N ASP A 509 46.89 12.36 2.01
CA ASP A 509 48.11 12.18 2.78
C ASP A 509 48.45 13.46 3.56
N TYR A 510 48.07 13.51 4.84
CA TYR A 510 48.58 14.53 5.78
C TYR A 510 49.92 14.15 6.41
N THR A 511 50.60 13.15 5.86
CA THR A 511 51.79 12.52 6.44
C THR A 511 53.10 13.18 5.99
N LYS A 512 53.23 14.51 6.15
CA LYS A 512 54.55 15.18 6.17
C LYS A 512 54.62 16.37 7.13
N LEU A 513 53.95 16.27 8.28
CA LEU A 513 54.19 17.18 9.40
C LEU A 513 55.30 16.59 10.28
N GLY A 514 56.37 17.37 10.52
CA GLY A 514 57.54 16.93 11.29
C GLY A 514 57.17 16.39 12.68
N SER A 515 57.89 15.39 13.18
CA SER A 515 57.51 14.66 14.41
C SER A 515 57.76 15.48 15.67
N LEU A 516 56.73 15.73 16.48
CA LEU A 516 56.84 16.40 17.80
C LEU A 516 57.34 15.48 18.94
N LYS A 517 57.78 14.25 18.63
CA LYS A 517 58.12 13.22 19.64
C LYS A 517 59.19 13.64 20.66
N ASP A 518 60.10 14.52 20.25
CA ASP A 518 61.19 15.00 21.10
C ASP A 518 60.79 16.20 21.98
N ALA A 519 59.59 16.76 21.77
CA ALA A 519 59.09 17.85 22.59
C ALA A 519 58.61 17.36 23.96
N LYS A 520 58.90 18.14 25.00
CA LYS A 520 58.30 18.04 26.32
C LYS A 520 57.53 19.32 26.64
N ILE A 521 56.20 19.22 26.74
CA ILE A 521 55.30 20.37 26.83
C ILE A 521 54.64 20.45 28.21
N LEU A 522 54.59 21.64 28.81
CA LEU A 522 53.78 21.90 29.99
C LEU A 522 52.53 22.68 29.56
N VAL A 523 51.35 22.19 29.93
CA VAL A 523 50.09 22.91 29.74
C VAL A 523 49.63 23.46 31.08
N ILE A 524 49.34 24.77 31.12
CA ILE A 524 48.84 25.47 32.29
C ILE A 524 47.51 26.12 31.91
N ASP A 525 46.41 25.61 32.43
CA ASP A 525 45.04 26.10 32.17
C ASP A 525 44.19 25.76 33.40
N ASP A 526 43.36 26.69 33.89
CA ASP A 526 42.53 26.48 35.07
C ASP A 526 41.27 25.65 34.79
N ASN A 527 40.91 25.48 33.52
CA ASN A 527 39.76 24.67 33.11
C ASN A 527 40.16 23.21 32.87
N ASP A 528 39.65 22.30 33.71
CA ASP A 528 39.90 20.86 33.62
C ASP A 528 39.50 20.26 32.25
N THR A 529 38.50 20.83 31.57
CA THR A 529 38.07 20.38 30.24
C THR A 529 39.14 20.67 29.17
N ASN A 530 39.76 21.86 29.22
CA ASN A 530 40.86 22.21 28.33
C ASN A 530 42.08 21.31 28.59
N LEU A 531 42.39 21.05 29.87
CA LEU A 531 43.48 20.16 30.24
C LEU A 531 43.27 18.73 29.69
N GLU A 532 42.06 18.17 29.79
CA GLU A 532 41.76 16.84 29.23
C GLU A 532 41.78 16.83 27.68
N ILE A 533 41.34 17.90 27.01
CA ILE A 533 41.48 18.05 25.56
C ILE A 533 42.96 18.07 25.15
N MET A 534 43.77 18.89 25.82
CA MET A 534 45.21 18.99 25.56
C MET A 534 45.93 17.68 25.81
N LYS A 535 45.61 17.00 26.92
CA LYS A 535 46.12 15.66 27.23
C LYS A 535 45.81 14.67 26.10
N THR A 536 44.58 14.65 25.62
CA THR A 536 44.16 13.76 24.52
C THR A 536 44.95 14.04 23.24
N LEU A 537 45.12 15.32 22.88
CA LEU A 537 45.88 15.74 21.70
C LEU A 537 47.36 15.40 21.80
N LEU A 538 48.01 15.79 22.89
CA LEU A 538 49.44 15.57 23.09
C LEU A 538 49.77 14.07 23.20
N THR A 539 48.88 13.27 23.80
CA THR A 539 49.01 11.80 23.82
C THR A 539 48.96 11.23 22.40
N HIS A 540 48.01 11.68 21.57
CA HIS A 540 47.90 11.22 20.18
C HIS A 540 49.14 11.59 19.35
N TRP A 541 49.72 12.77 19.56
CA TRP A 541 50.95 13.19 18.90
C TRP A 541 52.22 12.52 19.48
N ASN A 542 52.08 11.64 20.47
CA ASN A 542 53.18 10.98 21.19
C ASN A 542 54.19 11.98 21.78
N VAL A 543 53.68 13.11 22.28
CA VAL A 543 54.48 14.16 22.92
C VAL A 543 54.55 13.88 24.43
N LYS A 544 55.69 14.13 25.06
CA LYS A 544 55.77 14.07 26.53
C LYS A 544 55.16 15.34 27.09
N PHE A 545 54.26 15.24 28.05
CA PHE A 545 53.64 16.43 28.62
C PHE A 545 53.38 16.33 30.11
N ALA A 546 53.12 17.48 30.73
CA ALA A 546 52.55 17.59 32.06
C ALA A 546 51.48 18.68 32.08
N LEU A 547 50.56 18.60 33.05
CA LEU A 547 49.42 19.49 33.18
C LEU A 547 49.48 20.19 34.54
N ALA A 548 49.11 21.45 34.59
CA ALA A 548 48.95 22.22 35.82
C ALA A 548 47.68 23.06 35.76
N ASN A 549 46.89 23.06 36.83
CA ASN A 549 45.64 23.81 36.88
C ASN A 549 45.77 25.23 37.48
N SER A 550 47.00 25.73 37.60
CA SER A 550 47.26 27.12 37.98
C SER A 550 48.68 27.55 37.64
N GLY A 551 48.88 28.86 37.46
CA GLY A 551 50.20 29.45 37.23
C GLY A 551 51.24 29.05 38.29
N GLN A 552 50.88 29.08 39.59
CA GLN A 552 51.80 28.72 40.67
C GLN A 552 52.26 27.26 40.60
N LYS A 553 51.33 26.33 40.33
CA LYS A 553 51.67 24.91 40.18
C LYS A 553 52.54 24.67 38.94
N GLY A 554 52.23 25.34 37.84
CA GLY A 554 53.03 25.24 36.61
C GLY A 554 54.47 25.71 36.80
N ILE A 555 54.67 26.85 37.47
CA ILE A 555 56.01 27.37 37.80
C ILE A 555 56.77 26.42 38.73
N ALA A 556 56.10 25.88 39.76
CA ALA A 556 56.71 24.89 40.65
C ALA A 556 57.16 23.62 39.90
N LEU A 557 56.35 23.18 38.93
CA LEU A 557 56.66 22.02 38.09
C LEU A 557 57.85 22.29 37.16
N LEU A 558 57.91 23.47 36.53
CA LEU A 558 59.05 23.90 35.72
C LEU A 558 60.37 23.86 36.52
N ARG A 559 60.36 24.40 37.74
CA ARG A 559 61.53 24.42 38.63
C ARG A 559 61.97 23.01 39.04
N SER A 560 61.02 22.16 39.43
CA SER A 560 61.33 20.80 39.89
C SER A 560 61.87 19.91 38.75
N GLU A 561 61.28 19.98 37.56
CA GLU A 561 61.72 19.21 36.40
C GLU A 561 63.06 19.70 35.83
N LYS A 562 63.33 21.01 35.86
CA LYS A 562 64.67 21.55 35.52
C LYS A 562 65.72 21.05 36.51
N LYS A 563 65.44 21.06 37.83
CA LYS A 563 66.35 20.49 38.85
C LYS A 563 66.59 18.99 38.66
N ALA A 564 65.59 18.25 38.17
CA ALA A 564 65.70 16.85 37.81
C ALA A 564 66.38 16.60 36.45
N ASN A 565 66.94 17.64 35.81
CA ASN A 565 67.56 17.62 34.49
C ASN A 565 66.65 17.10 33.36
N LYS A 566 65.35 17.38 33.47
CA LYS A 566 64.31 17.03 32.50
C LYS A 566 63.48 18.27 32.12
N PRO A 567 64.09 19.35 31.59
CA PRO A 567 63.39 20.59 31.31
C PRO A 567 62.25 20.41 30.30
N PHE A 568 61.22 21.24 30.42
CA PHE A 568 60.23 21.42 29.37
C PHE A 568 60.82 22.30 28.25
N ASN A 569 60.40 22.03 27.00
CA ASN A 569 60.77 22.83 25.84
C ASN A 569 59.79 23.98 25.62
N ILE A 570 58.50 23.70 25.82
CA ILE A 570 57.40 24.62 25.52
C ILE A 570 56.42 24.64 26.69
N VAL A 571 55.90 25.81 27.02
CA VAL A 571 54.78 26.01 27.95
C VAL A 571 53.61 26.60 27.17
N LEU A 572 52.49 25.88 27.13
CA LEU A 572 51.20 26.39 26.69
C LEU A 572 50.48 26.96 27.91
N MET A 573 50.19 28.25 27.89
CA MET A 573 49.73 28.99 29.07
C MET A 573 48.43 29.70 28.77
N ASP A 574 47.39 29.39 29.54
CA ASP A 574 46.16 30.16 29.48
C ASP A 574 46.35 31.59 30.00
N MET A 575 45.69 32.53 29.35
CA MET A 575 45.72 33.94 29.72
C MET A 575 44.88 34.21 30.97
N GLN A 576 43.70 33.59 31.10
CA GLN A 576 42.67 33.95 32.06
C GLN A 576 42.56 32.97 33.22
N MET A 577 43.65 32.85 33.99
CA MET A 577 43.65 32.00 35.20
C MET A 577 43.34 32.81 36.47
N PRO A 578 42.47 32.31 37.38
CA PRO A 578 42.20 32.94 38.67
C PRO A 578 43.46 33.12 39.53
N GLY A 579 43.60 34.31 40.12
CA GLY A 579 44.67 34.65 41.06
C GLY A 579 46.00 35.02 40.42
N MET A 580 46.50 34.24 39.46
CA MET A 580 47.71 34.55 38.69
C MET A 580 47.44 34.32 37.21
N ASP A 581 47.29 35.42 36.47
CA ASP A 581 47.05 35.39 35.02
C ASP A 581 48.28 34.91 34.23
N GLY A 582 48.06 34.54 32.96
CA GLY A 582 49.11 34.01 32.09
C GLY A 582 50.25 34.99 31.87
N LEU A 583 49.98 36.29 31.76
CA LEU A 583 51.04 37.30 31.60
C LEU A 583 51.94 37.41 32.84
N THR A 584 51.36 37.38 34.03
CA THR A 584 52.11 37.44 35.28
C THR A 584 52.94 36.17 35.45
N ALA A 585 52.37 35.00 35.16
CA ALA A 585 53.10 33.73 35.19
C ALA A 585 54.26 33.71 34.19
N GLY A 586 54.03 34.14 32.94
CA GLY A 586 55.06 34.23 31.90
C GLY A 586 56.19 35.19 32.27
N LYS A 587 55.87 36.34 32.85
CA LYS A 587 56.86 37.30 33.35
C LYS A 587 57.74 36.67 34.44
N ILE A 588 57.15 35.99 35.42
CA ILE A 588 57.90 35.30 36.50
C ILE A 588 58.83 34.23 35.91
N ILE A 589 58.40 33.49 34.88
CA ILE A 589 59.21 32.46 34.23
C ILE A 589 60.41 33.09 33.51
N LYS A 590 60.21 34.19 32.77
CA LYS A 590 61.30 34.84 32.03
C LYS A 590 62.28 35.61 32.93
N GLU A 591 61.84 36.09 34.10
CA GLU A 591 62.72 36.73 35.10
C GLU A 591 63.51 35.71 35.94
N ASP A 592 63.09 34.44 35.99
CA ASP A 592 63.76 33.37 36.71
C ASP A 592 64.83 32.69 35.83
N SER A 593 66.10 33.06 36.03
CA SER A 593 67.27 32.53 35.30
C SER A 593 67.40 30.99 35.28
N SER A 594 66.72 30.27 36.19
CA SER A 594 66.73 28.81 36.19
C SER A 594 65.79 28.19 35.15
N ILE A 595 64.76 28.91 34.71
CA ILE A 595 63.69 28.39 33.83
C ILE A 595 63.37 29.30 32.64
N SER A 596 64.08 30.41 32.46
CA SER A 596 63.86 31.41 31.40
C SER A 596 64.04 30.90 29.97
N ASP A 597 64.77 29.79 29.79
CA ASP A 597 65.09 29.20 28.48
C ASP A 597 63.88 28.55 27.78
N VAL A 598 62.77 28.34 28.51
CA VAL A 598 61.59 27.66 27.97
C VAL A 598 60.82 28.59 27.01
N SER A 599 60.33 28.06 25.90
CA SER A 599 59.43 28.80 24.99
C SER A 599 58.03 28.90 25.60
N LEU A 600 57.47 30.09 25.64
CA LEU A 600 56.15 30.40 26.14
C LEU A 600 55.20 30.69 24.98
N VAL A 601 54.06 30.00 25.01
CA VAL A 601 52.93 30.23 24.09
C VAL A 601 51.71 30.59 24.92
N ILE A 602 51.10 31.73 24.64
CA ILE A 602 49.90 32.17 25.35
C ILE A 602 48.62 31.77 24.59
N LEU A 603 47.64 31.23 25.32
CA LEU A 603 46.32 30.86 24.84
C LEU A 603 45.35 31.94 25.33
N THR A 604 44.71 32.66 24.40
CA THR A 604 43.85 33.81 24.74
C THR A 604 42.47 33.70 24.11
N SER A 605 41.42 34.09 24.85
CA SER A 605 40.05 34.20 24.34
C SER A 605 39.82 35.47 23.50
N MET A 606 40.74 36.43 23.55
CA MET A 606 40.66 37.71 22.83
C MET A 606 41.94 37.95 22.03
N ALA A 607 41.81 38.22 20.73
CA ALA A 607 42.91 38.76 19.93
C ALA A 607 42.49 40.11 19.35
N LYS A 608 42.98 41.20 19.95
CA LYS A 608 42.82 42.54 19.37
C LYS A 608 43.95 42.82 18.38
N ARG A 609 43.65 43.65 17.36
CA ARG A 609 44.67 44.17 16.43
C ARG A 609 45.79 44.88 17.22
N GLY A 610 47.03 44.44 17.02
CA GLY A 610 48.24 45.06 17.61
C GLY A 610 48.87 44.32 18.80
N GLU A 611 48.28 43.21 19.25
CA GLU A 611 48.77 42.48 20.44
C GLU A 611 50.03 41.63 20.21
N ILE A 612 50.44 41.39 18.96
CA ILE A 612 51.67 40.62 18.64
C ILE A 612 52.89 41.26 19.30
N ASP A 613 53.04 42.58 19.13
CA ASP A 613 54.14 43.33 19.71
C ASP A 613 54.01 43.42 21.25
N TYR A 614 52.79 43.33 21.78
CA TYR A 614 52.55 43.35 23.22
C TYR A 614 53.02 42.04 23.89
N TYR A 615 52.64 40.88 23.36
CA TYR A 615 53.05 39.58 23.90
C TYR A 615 54.54 39.29 23.65
N ASN A 616 55.07 39.65 22.47
CA ASN A 616 56.50 39.51 22.17
C ASN A 616 57.38 40.33 23.14
N LYS A 617 56.99 41.58 23.45
CA LYS A 617 57.71 42.42 24.44
C LYS A 617 57.67 41.85 25.86
N LYS A 618 56.74 40.93 26.15
CA LYS A 618 56.60 40.25 27.44
C LYS A 618 57.27 38.87 27.48
N GLY A 619 57.98 38.50 26.41
CA GLY A 619 58.77 37.27 26.35
C GLY A 619 57.98 36.03 25.92
N PHE A 620 56.85 36.18 25.24
CA PHE A 620 56.17 35.07 24.58
C PHE A 620 56.62 34.95 23.14
N GLU A 621 56.92 33.73 22.68
CA GLU A 621 57.37 33.47 21.31
C GLU A 621 56.20 33.25 20.34
N ALA A 622 55.02 32.88 20.84
CA ALA A 622 53.80 32.75 20.04
C ALA A 622 52.53 32.92 20.88
N TYR A 623 51.39 33.02 20.21
CA TYR A 623 50.08 32.99 20.85
C TYR A 623 49.02 32.34 19.96
N LEU A 624 47.99 31.78 20.57
CA LEU A 624 46.86 31.12 19.92
C LEU A 624 45.55 31.62 20.51
N THR A 625 44.53 31.76 19.66
CA THR A 625 43.19 32.15 20.08
C THR A 625 42.32 30.94 20.42
N LYS A 626 41.53 31.02 21.48
CA LYS A 626 40.47 30.06 21.78
C LYS A 626 39.23 30.35 20.90
N PRO A 627 38.51 29.33 20.38
CA PRO A 627 38.81 27.90 20.48
C PRO A 627 40.03 27.51 19.63
N ILE A 628 40.87 26.64 20.18
CA ILE A 628 42.18 26.31 19.61
C ILE A 628 42.00 25.33 18.43
N ASP A 629 42.40 25.74 17.23
CA ASP A 629 42.49 24.83 16.10
C ASP A 629 43.70 23.89 16.26
N GLN A 630 43.47 22.60 16.08
CA GLN A 630 44.51 21.58 16.26
C GLN A 630 45.66 21.72 15.26
N SER A 631 45.36 22.18 14.04
CA SER A 631 46.36 22.39 12.98
C SER A 631 47.23 23.61 13.31
N ASP A 632 46.61 24.68 13.80
CA ASP A 632 47.32 25.89 14.25
C ASP A 632 48.21 25.58 15.46
N LEU A 633 47.69 24.81 16.43
CA LEU A 633 48.46 24.34 17.59
C LEU A 633 49.65 23.48 17.16
N TYR A 634 49.43 22.47 16.31
CA TYR A 634 50.52 21.61 15.83
C TYR A 634 51.59 22.42 15.11
N SER A 635 51.18 23.30 14.19
CA SER A 635 52.10 24.12 13.40
C SER A 635 52.92 25.06 14.27
N CYS A 636 52.29 25.67 15.28
CA CYS A 636 52.96 26.50 16.29
C CYS A 636 54.03 25.71 17.04
N LEU A 637 53.67 24.54 17.57
CA LEU A 637 54.61 23.67 18.29
C LEU A 637 55.75 23.18 17.40
N ALA A 638 55.46 22.80 16.16
CA ALA A 638 56.46 22.32 15.22
C ALA A 638 57.44 23.42 14.81
N GLN A 639 56.97 24.65 14.64
CA GLN A 639 57.82 25.81 14.37
C GLN A 639 58.74 26.13 15.55
N LEU A 640 58.23 26.09 16.78
CA LEU A 640 59.04 26.32 17.99
C LEU A 640 60.11 25.23 18.19
N MET A 641 59.86 24.00 17.74
CA MET A 641 60.84 22.92 17.74
C MET A 641 61.84 22.99 16.56
N GLY A 642 61.74 24.00 15.69
CA GLY A 642 62.67 24.23 14.58
C GLY A 642 62.41 23.39 13.32
N TYR A 643 61.25 22.73 13.21
CA TYR A 643 60.87 22.00 12.00
C TYR A 643 60.40 22.97 10.91
N SER A 644 60.89 22.77 9.67
CA SER A 644 60.34 23.43 8.49
C SER A 644 58.98 22.80 8.15
N VAL A 645 57.91 23.43 8.62
CA VAL A 645 56.55 23.09 8.20
C VAL A 645 56.28 23.80 6.88
N GLN A 646 55.98 23.06 5.80
CA GLN A 646 55.38 23.72 4.63
C GLN A 646 54.04 24.30 5.07
N PRO A 647 53.80 25.62 4.90
CA PRO A 647 52.59 26.24 5.40
C PRO A 647 51.40 25.67 4.63
N THR A 648 50.61 24.81 5.28
CA THR A 648 49.23 24.55 4.88
C THR A 648 48.45 25.82 5.17
N THR A 649 48.44 26.73 4.19
CA THR A 649 47.73 28.02 4.17
C THR A 649 48.03 28.98 5.34
N ASN A 650 48.76 30.04 4.99
CA ASN A 650 49.04 31.26 5.76
C ASN A 650 49.91 31.10 7.02
N LYS A 651 50.87 32.04 7.10
CA LYS A 651 51.83 32.24 8.17
C LYS A 651 51.18 32.09 9.55
N ILE A 652 51.94 31.56 10.50
CA ILE A 652 51.78 31.79 11.93
C ILE A 652 51.92 33.32 12.14
N LEU A 653 50.78 33.97 12.01
CA LEU A 653 50.47 35.38 12.14
C LEU A 653 48.95 35.37 12.17
N THR A 654 48.41 35.57 13.36
CA THR A 654 46.98 35.63 13.62
C THR A 654 46.14 36.21 12.50
N LYS A 655 44.97 35.60 12.29
CA LYS A 655 43.87 36.04 11.41
C LYS A 655 43.32 37.46 11.64
N TYR A 656 44.01 38.32 12.41
CA TYR A 656 43.72 39.74 12.55
C TYR A 656 44.82 40.68 12.05
N SER A 657 45.99 40.16 11.64
CA SER A 657 46.96 40.93 10.88
C SER A 657 46.63 40.88 9.39
N VAL A 658 45.92 41.92 8.94
CA VAL A 658 45.93 42.42 7.56
C VAL A 658 45.28 41.48 6.52
N LYS A 659 43.93 41.35 6.57
CA LYS A 659 43.15 41.53 5.32
C LYS A 659 43.41 42.99 4.88
N LYS A 660 44.58 43.26 4.28
CA LYS A 660 44.66 44.28 3.22
C LYS A 660 43.62 43.74 2.25
N PHE A 661 42.48 44.44 2.09
CA PHE A 661 41.66 44.16 0.91
C PHE A 661 42.63 44.15 -0.26
N MET A 662 42.73 43.03 -0.98
CA MET A 662 43.45 43.01 -2.25
C MET A 662 42.82 44.13 -3.07
N GLN A 663 43.59 45.18 -3.30
CA GLN A 663 43.16 46.29 -4.13
C GLN A 663 43.48 45.84 -5.55
N PHE A 664 42.47 45.78 -6.40
CA PHE A 664 42.65 45.40 -7.78
C PHE A 664 42.59 46.65 -8.65
N VAL A 665 43.34 46.65 -9.76
CA VAL A 665 43.24 47.71 -10.76
C VAL A 665 42.57 47.13 -11.99
N GLY A 666 41.44 47.70 -12.38
CA GLY A 666 40.71 47.27 -13.57
C GLY A 666 39.38 48.00 -13.72
N LYS A 667 38.85 48.03 -14.95
CA LYS A 667 37.52 48.51 -15.27
C LYS A 667 36.58 47.32 -15.41
N VAL A 668 35.64 47.20 -14.48
CA VAL A 668 34.68 46.09 -14.48
C VAL A 668 33.31 46.57 -14.96
N LEU A 669 32.70 45.83 -15.88
CA LEU A 669 31.30 46.02 -16.27
C LEU A 669 30.44 45.02 -15.52
N VAL A 670 29.44 45.49 -14.78
CA VAL A 670 28.45 44.63 -14.12
C VAL A 670 27.13 44.73 -14.89
N VAL A 671 26.60 43.58 -15.31
CA VAL A 671 25.34 43.47 -16.05
C VAL A 671 24.30 42.78 -15.17
N GLU A 672 23.33 43.56 -14.69
CA GLU A 672 22.33 43.13 -13.70
C GLU A 672 21.09 44.03 -13.82
N ASP A 673 19.91 43.43 -13.94
CA ASP A 673 18.64 44.15 -14.12
C ASP A 673 18.01 44.56 -12.78
N ASN A 674 18.29 43.81 -11.71
CA ASN A 674 17.77 44.12 -10.38
C ASN A 674 18.58 45.23 -9.69
N LYS A 675 17.94 46.37 -9.44
CA LYS A 675 18.53 47.54 -8.78
C LYS A 675 19.16 47.24 -7.41
N ILE A 676 18.62 46.27 -6.65
CA ILE A 676 19.18 45.86 -5.36
C ILE A 676 20.50 45.12 -5.58
N ASN A 677 20.55 44.18 -6.51
CA ASN A 677 21.76 43.42 -6.84
C ASN A 677 22.85 44.32 -7.44
N VAL A 678 22.47 45.32 -8.25
CA VAL A 678 23.37 46.36 -8.73
C VAL A 678 24.04 47.11 -7.57
N LEU A 679 23.28 47.46 -6.54
CA LEU A 679 23.81 48.10 -5.33
C LEU A 679 24.76 47.17 -4.56
N VAL A 680 24.42 45.87 -4.43
CA VAL A 680 25.30 44.84 -3.84
C VAL A 680 26.61 44.73 -4.59
N ALA A 681 26.58 44.59 -5.90
CA ALA A 681 27.76 44.48 -6.73
C ALA A 681 28.63 45.74 -6.62
N LYS A 682 28.02 46.94 -6.65
CA LYS A 682 28.73 48.22 -6.52
C LYS A 682 29.41 48.38 -5.17
N ALA A 683 28.70 48.10 -4.07
CA ALA A 683 29.25 48.18 -2.72
C ALA A 683 30.39 47.17 -2.52
N THR A 684 30.21 45.95 -3.02
CA THR A 684 31.20 44.88 -2.91
C THR A 684 32.47 45.19 -3.72
N MET A 685 32.33 45.65 -4.97
CA MET A 685 33.45 46.02 -5.83
C MET A 685 34.24 47.21 -5.30
N LYS A 686 33.55 48.20 -4.70
CA LYS A 686 34.21 49.34 -4.04
C LYS A 686 35.15 48.91 -2.92
N ARG A 687 34.84 47.83 -2.19
CA ARG A 687 35.72 47.29 -1.13
C ARG A 687 37.03 46.72 -1.67
N PHE A 688 37.05 46.33 -2.94
CA PHE A 688 38.22 45.83 -3.67
C PHE A 688 38.95 46.94 -4.46
N GLY A 689 38.55 48.21 -4.29
CA GLY A 689 39.19 49.35 -4.98
C GLY A 689 38.71 49.59 -6.41
N LEU A 690 37.75 48.78 -6.89
CA LEU A 690 37.31 48.81 -8.28
C LEU A 690 36.15 49.78 -8.47
N ASN A 691 36.25 50.60 -9.52
CA ASN A 691 35.13 51.36 -10.05
C ASN A 691 34.45 50.53 -11.14
N ILE A 692 33.13 50.46 -11.09
CA ILE A 692 32.32 49.67 -12.03
C ILE A 692 31.40 50.56 -12.86
N ASP A 693 31.20 50.16 -14.12
CA ASP A 693 30.08 50.62 -14.93
C ASP A 693 28.96 49.57 -14.87
N ILE A 694 27.71 49.99 -15.04
CA ILE A 694 26.52 49.13 -14.89
C ILE A 694 25.75 49.12 -16.20
N ALA A 695 25.28 47.93 -16.61
CA ALA A 695 24.30 47.74 -17.67
C ALA A 695 23.10 46.94 -17.12
N SER A 696 21.90 47.25 -17.59
CA SER A 696 20.65 46.68 -17.06
C SER A 696 20.16 45.45 -17.83
N ASN A 697 20.80 45.11 -18.96
CA ASN A 697 20.50 43.94 -19.79
C ASN A 697 21.65 43.68 -20.79
N GLY A 698 21.57 42.54 -21.51
CA GLY A 698 22.58 42.15 -22.49
C GLY A 698 22.75 43.10 -23.69
N VAL A 699 21.72 43.85 -24.11
CA VAL A 699 21.83 44.81 -25.23
C VAL A 699 22.71 45.99 -24.81
N GLU A 700 22.40 46.57 -23.65
CA GLU A 700 23.16 47.69 -23.08
C GLU A 700 24.62 47.29 -22.81
N ALA A 701 24.84 46.06 -22.32
CA ALA A 701 26.19 45.53 -22.11
C ALA A 701 27.01 45.48 -23.40
N ILE A 702 26.44 44.97 -24.49
CA ILE A 702 27.10 44.91 -25.81
C ILE A 702 27.41 46.32 -26.32
N ASP A 703 26.47 47.25 -26.22
CA ASP A 703 26.68 48.63 -26.66
C ASP A 703 27.77 49.34 -25.86
N MET A 704 27.87 49.06 -24.56
CA MET A 704 28.96 49.56 -23.72
C MET A 704 30.31 48.93 -24.10
N LEU A 705 30.35 47.62 -24.39
CA LEU A 705 31.55 46.89 -24.83
C LEU A 705 32.04 47.30 -26.24
N LYS A 706 31.16 47.82 -27.10
CA LYS A 706 31.55 48.46 -28.37
C LYS A 706 32.22 49.81 -28.16
N ARG A 707 31.77 50.58 -27.18
CA ARG A 707 32.19 51.98 -26.96
C ARG A 707 33.42 52.08 -26.06
N LYS A 708 33.43 51.34 -24.96
CA LYS A 708 34.45 51.37 -23.90
C LYS A 708 35.20 50.03 -23.83
N SER A 709 36.43 50.07 -23.36
CA SER A 709 37.21 48.87 -23.02
C SER A 709 37.08 48.58 -21.53
N TYR A 710 36.86 47.31 -21.20
CA TYR A 710 36.79 46.78 -19.85
C TYR A 710 37.76 45.60 -19.71
N ASP A 711 38.13 45.29 -18.48
CA ASP A 711 39.07 44.23 -18.14
C ASP A 711 38.34 42.96 -17.65
N LEU A 712 37.10 43.11 -17.15
CA LEU A 712 36.26 42.03 -16.67
C LEU A 712 34.78 42.39 -16.84
N VAL A 713 33.95 41.39 -17.15
CA VAL A 713 32.49 41.52 -17.14
C VAL A 713 31.90 40.54 -16.12
N LEU A 714 31.11 41.04 -15.18
CA LEU A 714 30.19 40.20 -14.42
C LEU A 714 28.83 40.23 -15.10
N MET A 715 28.35 39.07 -15.56
CA MET A 715 27.16 38.95 -16.39
C MET A 715 26.11 38.11 -15.69
N ASP A 716 24.95 38.68 -15.36
CA ASP A 716 23.80 37.89 -14.93
C ASP A 716 23.33 36.96 -16.06
N MET A 717 23.02 35.71 -15.71
CA MET A 717 22.51 34.74 -16.66
C MET A 717 21.07 35.06 -17.09
N GLN A 718 20.23 35.55 -16.17
CA GLN A 718 18.80 35.71 -16.40
C GLN A 718 18.42 37.19 -16.34
N MET A 719 18.24 37.81 -17.50
CA MET A 719 17.86 39.21 -17.61
C MET A 719 16.80 39.41 -18.71
N PRO A 720 15.92 40.41 -18.58
CA PRO A 720 14.96 40.77 -19.63
C PRO A 720 15.67 41.33 -20.87
N VAL A 721 14.97 41.33 -22.01
CA VAL A 721 15.43 41.80 -23.34
C VAL A 721 16.51 40.93 -23.98
N MET A 722 17.61 40.67 -23.29
CA MET A 722 18.67 39.76 -23.73
C MET A 722 19.35 39.14 -22.51
N ASP A 723 19.27 37.82 -22.43
CA ASP A 723 19.89 37.03 -21.35
C ASP A 723 21.42 36.97 -21.47
N GLY A 724 22.09 36.54 -20.39
CA GLY A 724 23.55 36.54 -20.32
C GLY A 724 24.22 35.55 -21.28
N ILE A 725 23.53 34.47 -21.64
CA ILE A 725 24.04 33.44 -22.57
C ILE A 725 24.07 34.00 -23.99
N GLU A 726 22.96 34.57 -24.44
CA GLU A 726 22.84 35.20 -25.75
C GLU A 726 23.73 36.44 -25.86
N ALA A 727 23.83 37.23 -24.79
CA ALA A 727 24.76 38.36 -24.72
C ALA A 727 26.22 37.90 -24.89
N THR A 728 26.62 36.83 -24.20
CA THR A 728 27.97 36.29 -24.28
C THR A 728 28.29 35.75 -25.68
N LYS A 729 27.39 34.98 -26.28
CA LYS A 729 27.55 34.49 -27.67
C LYS A 729 27.76 35.64 -28.66
N ARG A 730 27.02 36.74 -28.49
CA ARG A 730 27.17 37.94 -29.32
C ARG A 730 28.49 38.65 -29.06
N VAL A 731 28.94 38.77 -27.82
CA VAL A 731 30.27 39.33 -27.50
C VAL A 731 31.40 38.51 -28.14
N ARG A 732 31.27 37.18 -28.21
CA ARG A 732 32.26 36.30 -28.85
C ARG A 732 32.19 36.30 -30.39
N ASN A 733 31.11 36.81 -31.00
CA ASN A 733 30.94 36.84 -32.45
C ASN A 733 31.78 37.97 -33.10
N LEU A 734 32.50 37.64 -34.18
CA LEU A 734 33.35 38.54 -34.97
C LEU A 734 32.59 39.72 -35.60
N GLU A 735 31.30 39.55 -35.91
CA GLU A 735 30.47 40.57 -36.55
C GLU A 735 29.81 41.54 -35.55
N SER A 736 30.03 41.35 -34.24
CA SER A 736 29.36 42.11 -33.18
C SER A 736 29.88 43.54 -32.98
N GLY A 737 31.05 43.87 -33.53
CA GLY A 737 31.69 45.19 -33.37
C GLY A 737 32.25 45.47 -31.96
N VAL A 738 32.24 44.49 -31.05
CA VAL A 738 32.84 44.62 -29.71
C VAL A 738 34.37 44.69 -29.81
N LYS A 739 34.98 45.63 -29.07
CA LYS A 739 36.43 45.90 -29.17
C LYS A 739 37.32 44.77 -28.67
N ASN A 740 36.92 44.11 -27.59
CA ASN A 740 37.64 42.98 -27.00
C ASN A 740 36.69 41.78 -26.85
N LYS A 741 36.75 40.86 -27.82
CA LYS A 741 35.93 39.65 -27.84
C LYS A 741 36.39 38.58 -26.85
N ASP A 742 37.62 38.66 -26.36
CA ASP A 742 38.22 37.68 -25.44
C ASP A 742 38.19 38.18 -23.99
N ILE A 743 37.47 39.28 -23.73
CA ILE A 743 37.27 39.82 -22.38
C ILE A 743 36.75 38.72 -21.44
N PRO A 744 37.34 38.56 -20.25
CA PRO A 744 36.83 37.64 -19.25
C PRO A 744 35.38 37.97 -18.89
N ILE A 745 34.46 37.02 -19.12
CA ILE A 745 33.05 37.12 -18.72
C ILE A 745 32.80 36.08 -17.63
N ILE A 746 32.39 36.55 -16.45
CA ILE A 746 32.08 35.73 -15.29
C ILE A 746 30.57 35.69 -15.12
N ALA A 747 29.98 34.50 -15.19
CA ALA A 747 28.56 34.30 -15.01
C ALA A 747 28.16 34.57 -13.55
N MET A 748 27.06 35.30 -13.33
CA MET A 748 26.41 35.37 -12.03
C MET A 748 25.14 34.51 -12.07
N THR A 749 25.13 33.38 -11.37
CA THR A 749 24.04 32.38 -11.41
C THR A 749 23.34 32.24 -10.05
N ALA A 750 22.03 32.00 -10.06
CA ALA A 750 21.27 31.70 -8.84
C ALA A 750 21.55 30.29 -8.28
N ASN A 751 22.10 29.38 -9.09
CA ASN A 751 22.33 27.99 -8.72
C ASN A 751 23.73 27.54 -9.17
N ALA A 752 24.55 27.01 -8.25
CA ALA A 752 25.92 26.56 -8.51
C ALA A 752 26.00 25.08 -8.95
N GLN A 753 24.89 24.52 -9.43
CA GLN A 753 24.84 23.11 -9.84
C GLN A 753 25.62 22.88 -11.15
N LYS A 754 26.06 21.64 -11.34
CA LYS A 754 26.98 21.24 -12.42
C LYS A 754 26.42 21.54 -13.81
N GLU A 755 25.10 21.40 -14.02
CA GLU A 755 24.48 21.67 -15.32
C GLU A 755 24.50 23.16 -15.71
N ASP A 756 24.36 24.08 -14.75
CA ASP A 756 24.37 25.53 -15.03
C ASP A 756 25.80 26.02 -15.32
N LYS A 757 26.80 25.44 -14.64
CA LYS A 757 28.22 25.65 -14.93
C LYS A 757 28.57 25.23 -16.36
N ASP A 758 28.14 24.04 -16.79
CA ASP A 758 28.44 23.52 -18.12
C ASP A 758 27.79 24.39 -19.22
N LYS A 759 26.57 24.89 -18.99
CA LYS A 759 25.90 25.82 -19.90
C LYS A 759 26.60 27.18 -20.01
N CYS A 760 27.11 27.72 -18.90
CA CYS A 760 27.85 28.99 -18.89
C CYS A 760 29.13 28.86 -19.72
N LEU A 761 29.94 27.84 -19.45
CA LEU A 761 31.20 27.62 -20.13
C LEU A 761 31.00 27.32 -21.63
N ALA A 762 29.99 26.52 -22.00
CA ALA A 762 29.66 26.23 -23.39
C ALA A 762 29.22 27.49 -24.18
N SER A 763 28.71 28.51 -23.52
CA SER A 763 28.32 29.78 -24.16
C SER A 763 29.50 30.71 -24.45
N GLY A 764 30.69 30.43 -23.91
CA GLY A 764 31.91 31.24 -24.07
C GLY A 764 32.24 32.13 -22.86
N MET A 765 31.58 31.91 -21.71
CA MET A 765 31.96 32.52 -20.43
C MET A 765 33.20 31.82 -19.86
N ASN A 766 33.98 32.55 -19.05
CA ASN A 766 35.29 32.12 -18.57
C ASN A 766 35.26 31.55 -17.15
N ASP A 767 34.30 31.98 -16.34
CA ASP A 767 34.12 31.52 -14.96
C ASP A 767 32.68 31.79 -14.47
N TYR A 768 32.38 31.44 -13.23
CA TYR A 768 31.05 31.68 -12.63
C TYR A 768 31.15 32.02 -11.14
N ILE A 769 30.13 32.72 -10.63
CA ILE A 769 29.92 33.01 -9.22
C ILE A 769 28.43 32.83 -8.88
N SER A 770 28.15 32.20 -7.74
CA SER A 770 26.78 32.06 -7.24
C SER A 770 26.27 33.35 -6.63
N LYS A 771 24.99 33.64 -6.83
CA LYS A 771 24.24 34.68 -6.13
C LYS A 771 23.58 34.06 -4.88
N PRO A 772 23.63 34.73 -3.71
CA PRO A 772 24.23 36.03 -3.45
C PRO A 772 25.77 35.98 -3.51
N ILE A 773 26.38 37.05 -4.01
CA ILE A 773 27.83 37.17 -4.19
C ILE A 773 28.53 37.11 -2.83
N ILE A 774 29.32 36.07 -2.58
CA ILE A 774 30.13 35.91 -1.38
C ILE A 774 31.49 36.61 -1.61
N ILE A 775 31.88 37.49 -0.69
CA ILE A 775 33.07 38.36 -0.81
C ILE A 775 34.35 37.55 -1.03
N GLU A 776 34.51 36.45 -0.29
CA GLU A 776 35.67 35.56 -0.40
C GLU A 776 35.78 34.92 -1.79
N GLN A 777 34.66 34.42 -2.35
CA GLN A 777 34.62 33.81 -3.67
C GLN A 777 34.89 34.83 -4.77
N LEU A 778 34.30 36.03 -4.66
CA LEU A 778 34.57 37.11 -5.59
C LEU A 778 36.04 37.52 -5.55
N GLY A 779 36.65 37.60 -4.36
CA GLY A 779 38.06 37.93 -4.22
C GLY A 779 38.99 36.95 -4.94
N GLN A 780 38.69 35.66 -4.92
CA GLN A 780 39.46 34.63 -5.65
C GLN A 780 39.30 34.77 -7.18
N ILE A 781 38.09 35.08 -7.65
CA ILE A 781 37.84 35.30 -9.08
C ILE A 781 38.55 36.56 -9.56
N LEU A 782 38.48 37.65 -8.80
CA LEU A 782 39.17 38.90 -9.13
C LEU A 782 40.69 38.69 -9.15
N ASP A 783 41.24 37.93 -8.21
CA ASP A 783 42.68 37.60 -8.19
C ASP A 783 43.14 36.78 -9.39
N LYS A 784 42.26 35.92 -9.92
CA LYS A 784 42.53 35.11 -11.10
C LYS A 784 42.49 35.91 -12.40
N TRP A 785 41.62 36.93 -12.49
CA TRP A 785 41.29 37.60 -13.76
C TRP A 785 41.72 39.07 -13.84
N LEU A 786 42.12 39.70 -12.73
CA LEU A 786 42.58 41.09 -12.67
C LEU A 786 43.96 41.20 -11.99
N GLU A 787 44.71 42.23 -12.34
CA GLU A 787 46.00 42.51 -11.70
C GLU A 787 45.82 43.18 -10.32
N GLN A 788 46.61 42.72 -9.34
CA GLN A 788 46.69 43.35 -8.02
C GLN A 788 47.45 44.68 -8.08
N GLN A 789 46.97 45.68 -7.35
CA GLN A 789 47.69 46.91 -7.09
C GLN A 789 48.90 46.61 -6.19
N LYS A 790 50.13 46.74 -6.74
CA LYS A 790 51.39 46.49 -6.02
C LYS A 790 51.53 47.34 -4.76
#